data_AF-A0A2D5S8D3-F1
#
_entry.id   AF-A0A2D5S8D3-F1
#
_cell.length_a   1.000
_cell.length_b   1.000
_cell.length_c   1.000
_cell.angle_alpha   90.00
_cell.angle_beta   90.00
_cell.angle_gamma   90.00
#
_symmetry.space_group_name_H-M   'P 1'
#
loop_
_entity.id
_entity.type
_entity.pdbx_description
1 polymer ?
#
loop_
_entity_poly.entity_id
_entity_poly.type
_entity_poly.pdbx_seq_one_letter_code
_entity_poly.pdbx_strand_id
1 'polypeptide(L)'
;MAKKPNYVWGIDIGQCGLKALRCVEEDGQVVADAFDYIEYPKILSQPEADPEALVQEALEQFLSRNEVVDAKVAISVPGQSGLAKFFKPPPVDVKRIPDIVQYEAKQQIPFALEEVIWDFQQMAGGTEVDGFAIDTEVGLFAMKREQVYRYLQPFDKAEIELDIVQLAPLSIYNFVSYDILSDGPDPDEFDPDEPPESIVILAMGTDATDLVITNGFRVWQRSIPLGGNHFTKQLTKELKLTFAKAEHLKRNARQAEDPKAVFQAMRPIFNDLVTEVQRSIGFFQGIDRKAKIRGVVLLGNTVKLPGLQQYVAKNLGYEVIEFEKYNLLGGPSVVSSPAFTDNVLAFGVSYGLCLQGLKKARLLTSLLPREITTARIVRAKKPWAIASLSTLMLACAFSFVFTYSVWSEVQENAATNGVTWEAAEAEMAGHKTTSDGFKAEHQNQVAKLEFMTQVGEEVVGSGDRRIQWLELMKAITAALPVTQDMPVGEYVSHKDTALDERRELYIDHIESEYFPDLSTWWANNQVQVKNYELMAFLKKRFPIAEPVVGDNDVAGVETGDSDSSDMLDELGTLDEQDGADSGGAGLDLPGPTGPGWIIEIQGYHYFNKSLSLGGAVHVRSTLLKELERGSVVLPNKSDGTGTQTEFTMKELGIGFPILAVESGQPVLTPVPNPDFAPTTGGTNGGLGEGGFGGASGEFGDAPGALGGAPGGLAGPGSLAGSGPAGPGGPAAEGAEVEPQFFSVKKHSFTVQFVWQENRLTTRVQEREDREKALQKAAADAAKAAAEQAGSDPATPAAGDASETEEGS
;
A
#
# COMPACT_ATOMS: atom_id res chain seq x y z
N MET A 1 -10.93 -37.97 -18.11
CA MET A 1 -10.07 -38.78 -18.98
C MET A 1 -9.65 -40.01 -18.21
N ALA A 2 -9.89 -41.22 -18.71
CA ALA A 2 -9.34 -42.42 -18.09
C ALA A 2 -7.80 -42.31 -18.09
N LYS A 3 -7.17 -42.58 -16.94
CA LYS A 3 -5.71 -42.61 -16.82
C LYS A 3 -5.20 -43.72 -17.75
N LYS A 4 -4.47 -43.38 -18.80
CA LYS A 4 -3.87 -44.39 -19.70
C LYS A 4 -3.04 -45.37 -18.85
N PRO A 5 -3.15 -46.69 -19.06
CA PRO A 5 -2.30 -47.67 -18.37
C PRO A 5 -0.83 -47.35 -18.62
N ASN A 6 -0.02 -47.42 -17.56
CA ASN A 6 1.41 -47.07 -17.60
C ASN A 6 2.22 -48.30 -17.99
N TYR A 7 2.27 -48.64 -19.28
CA TYR A 7 3.08 -49.74 -19.80
C TYR A 7 4.58 -49.38 -19.77
N VAL A 8 5.41 -50.36 -19.42
CA VAL A 8 6.87 -50.21 -19.41
C VAL A 8 7.51 -51.40 -20.09
N TRP A 9 8.33 -51.14 -21.10
CA TRP A 9 9.24 -52.11 -21.71
C TRP A 9 10.60 -52.06 -21.04
N GLY A 10 11.06 -53.18 -20.49
CA GLY A 10 12.43 -53.40 -20.05
C GLY A 10 13.21 -54.20 -21.10
N ILE A 11 14.12 -53.55 -21.82
CA ILE A 11 14.88 -54.15 -22.92
C ILE A 11 16.35 -54.32 -22.53
N ASP A 12 16.84 -55.55 -22.60
CA ASP A 12 18.24 -55.91 -22.34
C ASP A 12 18.90 -56.44 -23.63
N ILE A 13 19.87 -55.68 -24.15
CA ILE A 13 20.71 -56.10 -25.28
C ILE A 13 21.91 -56.87 -24.73
N GLY A 14 21.75 -58.19 -24.62
CA GLY A 14 22.83 -59.09 -24.21
C GLY A 14 23.77 -59.45 -25.37
N GLN A 15 24.85 -60.17 -25.09
CA GLN A 15 25.80 -60.62 -26.14
C GLN A 15 25.29 -61.79 -26.99
N CYS A 16 24.31 -62.56 -26.49
CA CYS A 16 23.72 -63.69 -27.22
C CYS A 16 22.32 -63.40 -27.75
N GLY A 17 21.68 -62.31 -27.34
CA GLY A 17 20.32 -62.01 -27.76
C GLY A 17 19.70 -60.84 -27.01
N LEU A 18 18.64 -60.30 -27.61
CA LEU A 18 17.78 -59.26 -27.07
C LEU A 18 16.67 -59.89 -26.22
N LYS A 19 16.48 -59.37 -25.01
CA LYS A 19 15.39 -59.75 -24.10
C LYS A 19 14.52 -58.53 -23.84
N ALA A 20 13.22 -58.67 -24.04
CA ALA A 20 12.27 -57.62 -23.75
C ALA A 20 11.15 -58.17 -22.87
N LEU A 21 10.75 -57.41 -21.85
CA LEU A 21 9.58 -57.68 -21.03
C LEU A 21 8.74 -56.41 -20.97
N ARG A 22 7.42 -56.54 -21.14
CA ARG A 22 6.46 -55.45 -20.92
C ARG A 22 5.66 -55.73 -19.66
N CYS A 23 5.75 -54.82 -18.70
CA CYS A 23 4.93 -54.88 -17.50
C CYS A 23 3.97 -53.69 -17.41
N VAL A 24 2.87 -53.92 -16.71
CA VAL A 24 1.87 -52.94 -16.32
C VAL A 24 1.52 -53.13 -14.84
N GLU A 25 1.06 -52.08 -14.19
CA GLU A 25 0.49 -52.17 -12.84
C GLU A 25 -1.02 -52.34 -12.94
N GLU A 26 -1.53 -53.47 -12.44
CA GLU A 26 -2.97 -53.79 -12.35
C GLU A 26 -3.30 -54.15 -10.89
N ASP A 27 -4.29 -53.48 -10.31
CA ASP A 27 -4.74 -53.69 -8.92
C ASP A 27 -3.61 -53.70 -7.87
N GLY A 28 -2.57 -52.89 -8.10
CA GLY A 28 -1.40 -52.78 -7.22
C GLY A 28 -0.36 -53.88 -7.40
N GLN A 29 -0.59 -54.86 -8.28
CA GLN A 29 0.36 -55.91 -8.66
C GLN A 29 1.04 -55.60 -9.99
N VAL A 30 2.26 -56.11 -10.16
CA VAL A 30 3.00 -55.98 -11.42
C VAL A 30 2.69 -57.18 -12.30
N VAL A 31 2.15 -56.94 -13.48
CA VAL A 31 1.69 -57.97 -14.41
C VAL A 31 2.53 -57.91 -15.68
N ALA A 32 3.08 -59.05 -16.10
CA ALA A 32 3.71 -59.19 -17.41
C ALA A 32 2.64 -59.39 -18.50
N ASP A 33 2.59 -58.46 -19.44
CA ASP A 33 1.64 -58.44 -20.55
C ASP A 33 2.24 -59.08 -21.81
N ALA A 34 3.50 -58.74 -22.12
CA ALA A 34 4.21 -59.22 -23.29
C ALA A 34 5.68 -59.48 -22.99
N PHE A 35 6.33 -60.34 -23.77
CA PHE A 35 7.77 -60.57 -23.72
C PHE A 35 8.30 -60.94 -25.09
N ASP A 36 9.60 -60.75 -25.30
CA ASP A 36 10.30 -61.26 -26.47
C ASP A 36 11.71 -61.74 -26.09
N TYR A 37 12.17 -62.77 -26.78
CA TYR A 37 13.52 -63.30 -26.68
C TYR A 37 14.03 -63.58 -28.09
N ILE A 38 14.98 -62.77 -28.54
CA ILE A 38 15.55 -62.84 -29.88
C ILE A 38 17.01 -63.23 -29.75
N GLU A 39 17.30 -64.52 -29.98
CA GLU A 39 18.68 -65.04 -29.97
C GLU A 39 19.39 -64.64 -31.27
N TYR A 40 20.61 -64.13 -31.14
CA TYR A 40 21.45 -63.80 -32.29
C TYR A 40 22.01 -65.07 -32.93
N PRO A 41 22.19 -65.09 -34.27
CA PRO A 41 22.82 -66.20 -34.96
C PRO A 41 24.28 -66.43 -34.56
N LYS A 42 24.97 -65.36 -34.13
CA LYS A 42 26.35 -65.40 -33.59
C LYS A 42 26.41 -64.55 -32.33
N ILE A 43 27.31 -64.90 -31.41
CA ILE A 43 27.59 -64.07 -30.23
C ILE A 43 28.28 -62.79 -30.71
N LEU A 44 27.85 -61.62 -30.23
CA LEU A 44 28.33 -60.33 -30.70
C LEU A 44 29.86 -60.13 -30.51
N SER A 45 30.46 -60.79 -29.52
CA SER A 45 31.91 -60.74 -29.27
C SER A 45 32.75 -61.67 -30.15
N GLN A 46 32.14 -62.41 -31.09
CA GLN A 46 32.89 -63.23 -32.04
C GLN A 46 33.54 -62.36 -33.13
N PRO A 47 34.77 -62.68 -33.59
CA PRO A 47 35.47 -61.89 -34.62
C PRO A 47 34.73 -61.77 -35.96
N GLU A 48 33.87 -62.74 -36.29
CA GLU A 48 33.08 -62.76 -37.53
C GLU A 48 31.66 -62.20 -37.38
N ALA A 49 31.30 -61.68 -36.20
CA ALA A 49 30.01 -61.05 -35.98
C ALA A 49 30.10 -59.57 -36.37
N ASP A 50 29.04 -59.04 -36.98
CA ASP A 50 28.80 -57.61 -37.11
C ASP A 50 27.81 -57.19 -36.02
N PRO A 51 28.26 -56.64 -34.88
CA PRO A 51 27.38 -56.38 -33.76
C PRO A 51 26.31 -55.35 -34.07
N GLU A 52 26.61 -54.35 -34.90
CA GLU A 52 25.66 -53.29 -35.22
C GLU A 52 24.50 -53.84 -36.06
N ALA A 53 24.83 -54.63 -37.10
CA ALA A 53 23.82 -55.25 -37.95
C ALA A 53 22.94 -56.23 -37.18
N LEU A 54 23.54 -57.12 -36.36
CA LEU A 54 22.79 -58.13 -35.60
C LEU A 54 21.86 -57.52 -34.56
N VAL A 55 22.29 -56.44 -33.89
CA VAL A 55 21.44 -55.72 -32.94
C VAL A 55 20.29 -55.01 -33.67
N GLN A 56 20.57 -54.40 -34.82
CA GLN A 56 19.54 -53.74 -35.63
C GLN A 56 18.48 -54.73 -36.13
N GLU A 57 18.89 -55.87 -36.70
CA GLU A 57 17.98 -56.92 -37.16
C GLU A 57 17.07 -57.43 -36.03
N ALA A 58 17.62 -57.59 -34.81
CA ALA A 58 16.83 -58.00 -33.67
C ALA A 58 15.87 -56.92 -33.16
N LEU A 59 16.25 -55.64 -33.23
CA LEU A 59 15.33 -54.54 -32.91
C LEU A 59 14.20 -54.45 -33.94
N GLU A 60 14.49 -54.63 -35.22
CA GLU A 60 13.48 -54.69 -36.29
C GLU A 60 12.53 -55.88 -36.08
N GLN A 61 13.06 -57.05 -35.73
CA GLN A 61 12.27 -58.22 -35.39
C GLN A 61 11.41 -57.99 -34.13
N PHE A 62 11.95 -57.34 -33.11
CA PHE A 62 11.21 -56.96 -31.90
C PHE A 62 10.04 -56.02 -32.24
N LEU A 63 10.29 -54.98 -33.05
CA LEU A 63 9.26 -54.02 -33.49
C LEU A 63 8.21 -54.64 -34.42
N SER A 64 8.57 -55.69 -35.18
CA SER A 64 7.59 -56.42 -36.01
C SER A 64 6.56 -57.20 -35.20
N ARG A 65 6.88 -57.50 -33.93
CA ARG A 65 6.06 -58.30 -33.01
C ARG A 65 5.37 -57.47 -31.93
N ASN A 66 5.89 -56.27 -31.65
CA ASN A 66 5.53 -55.49 -30.48
C ASN A 66 5.36 -54.01 -30.82
N GLU A 67 4.34 -53.40 -30.22
CA GLU A 67 4.19 -51.94 -30.23
C GLU A 67 4.87 -51.32 -28.99
N VAL A 68 5.71 -50.32 -29.27
CA VAL A 68 6.39 -49.49 -28.25
C VAL A 68 5.73 -48.13 -28.06
N VAL A 69 4.77 -47.78 -28.93
CA VAL A 69 4.02 -46.51 -28.86
C VAL A 69 3.22 -46.47 -27.55
N ASP A 70 3.19 -45.31 -26.89
CA ASP A 70 2.51 -45.09 -25.60
C ASP A 70 3.06 -45.93 -24.41
N ALA A 71 4.20 -46.61 -24.55
CA ALA A 71 4.89 -47.29 -23.46
C ALA A 71 6.21 -46.58 -23.11
N LYS A 72 6.59 -46.62 -21.83
CA LYS A 72 7.94 -46.19 -21.45
C LYS A 72 8.96 -47.26 -21.82
N VAL A 73 10.13 -46.86 -22.30
CA VAL A 73 11.19 -47.81 -22.65
C VAL A 73 12.39 -47.62 -21.74
N ALA A 74 12.74 -48.66 -20.99
CA ALA A 74 13.88 -48.73 -20.12
C ALA A 74 14.89 -49.73 -20.67
N ILE A 75 16.16 -49.34 -20.74
CA ILE A 75 17.24 -50.21 -21.22
C ILE A 75 18.30 -50.44 -20.15
N SER A 76 18.92 -51.61 -20.21
CA SER A 76 20.12 -51.92 -19.45
C SER A 76 21.38 -51.63 -20.25
N VAL A 77 22.43 -51.24 -19.54
CA VAL A 77 23.80 -51.22 -20.02
C VAL A 77 24.67 -52.13 -19.13
N PRO A 78 25.72 -52.76 -19.67
CA PRO A 78 26.54 -53.67 -18.89
C PRO A 78 27.19 -53.02 -17.65
N GLY A 79 27.29 -53.77 -16.55
CA GLY A 79 27.80 -53.25 -15.28
C GLY A 79 29.21 -52.64 -15.37
N GLN A 80 30.09 -53.23 -16.19
CA GLN A 80 31.46 -52.75 -16.38
C GLN A 80 31.58 -51.42 -17.15
N SER A 81 30.51 -50.96 -17.82
CA SER A 81 30.50 -49.67 -18.52
C SER A 81 30.30 -48.49 -17.57
N GLY A 82 29.73 -48.73 -16.39
CA GLY A 82 29.48 -47.71 -15.38
C GLY A 82 30.24 -47.91 -14.08
N LEU A 83 30.14 -46.91 -13.23
CA LEU A 83 30.63 -46.88 -11.87
C LEU A 83 29.43 -46.78 -10.92
N ALA A 84 29.41 -47.59 -9.87
CA ALA A 84 28.53 -47.40 -8.72
C ALA A 84 29.40 -47.28 -7.47
N LYS A 85 29.27 -46.18 -6.74
CA LYS A 85 30.00 -45.91 -5.49
C LYS A 85 29.00 -45.48 -4.43
N PHE A 86 29.21 -45.97 -3.21
CA PHE A 86 28.36 -45.66 -2.08
C PHE A 86 29.22 -44.94 -1.03
N PHE A 87 28.68 -43.87 -0.47
CA PHE A 87 29.33 -43.12 0.59
C PHE A 87 28.30 -42.65 1.59
N LYS A 88 28.73 -42.42 2.83
CA LYS A 88 27.89 -41.86 3.89
C LYS A 88 28.23 -40.38 4.04
N PRO A 89 27.36 -39.44 3.65
CA PRO A 89 27.57 -38.04 3.98
C PRO A 89 27.65 -37.83 5.50
N PRO A 90 28.39 -36.82 5.98
CA PRO A 90 28.32 -36.42 7.37
C PRO A 90 26.90 -35.96 7.72
N PRO A 91 26.50 -35.95 9.01
CA PRO A 91 25.19 -35.47 9.42
C PRO A 91 24.95 -34.04 8.95
N VAL A 92 23.98 -33.85 8.05
CA VAL A 92 23.65 -32.55 7.45
C VAL A 92 22.15 -32.43 7.20
N ASP A 93 21.68 -31.19 7.08
CA ASP A 93 20.34 -30.88 6.59
C ASP A 93 20.12 -31.56 5.23
N VAL A 94 19.00 -32.26 5.08
CA VAL A 94 18.59 -32.98 3.87
C VAL A 94 18.68 -32.08 2.62
N LYS A 95 18.42 -30.78 2.76
CA LYS A 95 18.49 -29.79 1.67
C LYS A 95 19.91 -29.56 1.15
N ARG A 96 20.94 -29.82 1.95
CA ARG A 96 22.36 -29.66 1.58
C ARG A 96 22.98 -30.93 1.01
N ILE A 97 22.28 -32.06 1.04
CA ILE A 97 22.77 -33.32 0.47
C ILE A 97 23.21 -33.15 -1.00
N PRO A 98 22.46 -32.48 -1.90
CA PRO A 98 22.89 -32.31 -3.29
C PRO A 98 24.25 -31.60 -3.44
N ASP A 99 24.55 -30.61 -2.60
CA ASP A 99 25.81 -29.86 -2.65
C ASP A 99 27.00 -30.73 -2.21
N ILE A 100 26.81 -31.54 -1.16
CA ILE A 100 27.81 -32.50 -0.67
C ILE A 100 28.04 -33.59 -1.70
N VAL A 101 26.96 -34.11 -2.28
CA VAL A 101 27.02 -35.12 -3.33
C VAL A 101 27.78 -34.58 -4.54
N GLN A 102 27.58 -33.33 -4.93
CA GLN A 102 28.35 -32.73 -6.03
C GLN A 102 29.84 -32.61 -5.70
N TYR A 103 30.20 -32.33 -4.44
CA TYR A 103 31.58 -32.30 -3.99
C TYR A 103 32.21 -33.70 -3.98
N GLU A 104 31.51 -34.69 -3.43
CA GLU A 104 31.95 -36.10 -3.39
C GLU A 104 32.04 -36.72 -4.78
N ALA A 105 31.10 -36.41 -5.67
CA ALA A 105 31.11 -36.89 -7.07
C ALA A 105 32.41 -36.48 -7.78
N LYS A 106 32.92 -35.26 -7.56
CA LYS A 106 34.20 -34.80 -8.15
C LYS A 106 35.41 -35.59 -7.66
N GLN A 107 35.35 -36.16 -6.45
CA GLN A 107 36.45 -36.94 -5.88
C GLN A 107 36.35 -38.43 -6.23
N GLN A 108 35.13 -38.97 -6.22
CA GLN A 108 34.87 -40.40 -6.40
C GLN A 108 34.83 -40.81 -7.87
N ILE A 109 34.45 -39.90 -8.78
CA ILE A 109 34.43 -40.17 -10.22
C ILE A 109 35.82 -39.84 -10.81
N PRO A 110 36.51 -40.81 -11.42
CA PRO A 110 37.88 -40.63 -11.90
C PRO A 110 37.99 -39.84 -13.23
N PHE A 111 36.93 -39.10 -13.60
CA PHE A 111 36.81 -38.32 -14.83
C PHE A 111 36.15 -36.98 -14.54
N ALA A 112 36.33 -36.00 -15.43
CA ALA A 112 35.65 -34.72 -15.34
C ALA A 112 34.13 -34.89 -15.42
N LEU A 113 33.37 -34.17 -14.59
CA LEU A 113 31.91 -34.31 -14.50
C LEU A 113 31.19 -33.99 -15.83
N GLU A 114 31.82 -33.19 -16.69
CA GLU A 114 31.31 -32.80 -18.00
C GLU A 114 31.36 -33.96 -19.02
N GLU A 115 32.34 -34.87 -18.86
CA GLU A 115 32.57 -36.02 -19.74
C GLU A 115 31.76 -37.27 -19.33
N VAL A 116 31.05 -37.20 -18.20
CA VAL A 116 30.27 -38.30 -17.65
C VAL A 116 28.80 -37.92 -17.51
N ILE A 117 27.92 -38.88 -17.75
CA ILE A 117 26.55 -38.81 -17.26
C ILE A 117 26.54 -39.46 -15.90
N TRP A 118 26.02 -38.75 -14.90
CA TRP A 118 25.93 -39.27 -13.55
C TRP A 118 24.62 -38.85 -12.91
N ASP A 119 24.19 -39.66 -11.96
CA ASP A 119 23.00 -39.45 -11.16
C ASP A 119 23.25 -40.01 -9.76
N PHE A 120 22.45 -39.58 -8.79
CA PHE A 120 22.60 -40.02 -7.41
C PHE A 120 21.25 -40.30 -6.77
N GLN A 121 21.26 -41.17 -5.77
CA GLN A 121 20.08 -41.43 -4.97
C GLN A 121 20.46 -41.74 -3.52
N GLN A 122 19.68 -41.20 -2.60
CA GLN A 122 19.72 -41.58 -1.19
C GLN A 122 19.12 -42.98 -1.04
N MET A 123 19.90 -43.89 -0.46
CA MET A 123 19.49 -45.28 -0.22
C MET A 123 18.57 -45.34 1.00
N ALA A 124 17.69 -46.35 1.03
CA ALA A 124 16.82 -46.57 2.18
C ALA A 124 17.61 -47.06 3.40
N GLY A 125 17.11 -46.79 4.61
CA GLY A 125 17.72 -47.21 5.88
C GLY A 125 18.59 -46.15 6.57
N GLY A 126 18.47 -44.88 6.19
CA GLY A 126 18.94 -43.74 7.00
C GLY A 126 17.79 -43.18 7.84
N THR A 127 18.11 -42.54 8.97
CA THR A 127 17.11 -41.86 9.81
C THR A 127 17.18 -40.36 9.62
N GLU A 128 16.02 -39.71 9.55
CA GLU A 128 15.93 -38.25 9.60
C GLU A 128 15.56 -37.84 11.03
N VAL A 129 16.49 -37.17 11.70
CA VAL A 129 16.30 -36.66 13.07
C VAL A 129 16.48 -35.14 13.04
N ASP A 130 15.45 -34.40 13.46
CA ASP A 130 15.44 -32.92 13.47
C ASP A 130 15.80 -32.26 12.12
N GLY A 131 15.44 -32.90 10.99
CA GLY A 131 15.76 -32.42 9.64
C GLY A 131 17.19 -32.72 9.16
N PHE A 132 17.96 -33.47 9.95
CA PHE A 132 19.29 -33.97 9.59
C PHE A 132 19.21 -35.43 9.16
N ALA A 133 19.85 -35.75 8.04
CA ALA A 133 20.06 -37.13 7.61
C ALA A 133 21.21 -37.74 8.41
N ILE A 134 20.92 -38.79 9.19
CA ILE A 134 21.89 -39.55 9.98
C ILE A 134 21.95 -40.98 9.43
N ASP A 135 23.18 -41.48 9.24
CA ASP A 135 23.46 -42.82 8.70
C ASP A 135 22.88 -43.14 7.31
N THR A 136 22.33 -42.14 6.61
CA THR A 136 21.92 -42.26 5.21
C THR A 136 23.12 -42.56 4.33
N GLU A 137 23.02 -43.59 3.50
CA GLU A 137 24.00 -43.89 2.46
C GLU A 137 23.52 -43.29 1.13
N VAL A 138 24.44 -42.72 0.35
CA VAL A 138 24.15 -42.16 -0.97
C VAL A 138 24.88 -42.96 -2.03
N GLY A 139 24.12 -43.45 -3.02
CA GLY A 139 24.65 -44.08 -4.22
C GLY A 139 24.95 -43.05 -5.30
N LEU A 140 26.20 -43.04 -5.79
CA LEU A 140 26.68 -42.32 -6.96
C LEU A 140 26.80 -43.29 -8.13
N PHE A 141 26.14 -42.96 -9.24
CA PHE A 141 26.15 -43.76 -10.46
C PHE A 141 26.66 -42.91 -11.62
N ALA A 142 27.64 -43.40 -12.36
CA ALA A 142 28.23 -42.64 -13.45
C ALA A 142 28.63 -43.52 -14.63
N MET A 143 28.55 -42.98 -15.84
CA MET A 143 29.05 -43.61 -17.06
C MET A 143 29.62 -42.54 -17.99
N LYS A 144 30.67 -42.88 -18.74
CA LYS A 144 31.23 -41.97 -19.75
C LYS A 144 30.16 -41.62 -20.78
N ARG A 145 30.04 -40.34 -21.10
CA ARG A 145 29.04 -39.81 -22.04
C ARG A 145 29.09 -40.53 -23.40
N GLU A 146 30.29 -40.74 -23.94
CA GLU A 146 30.50 -41.48 -25.20
C GLU A 146 29.92 -42.91 -25.15
N GLN A 147 30.09 -43.62 -24.03
CA GLN A 147 29.54 -44.97 -23.87
C GLN A 147 28.01 -44.95 -23.81
N VAL A 148 27.41 -43.96 -23.13
CA VAL A 148 25.95 -43.78 -23.11
C VAL A 148 25.43 -43.65 -24.53
N TYR A 149 25.94 -42.71 -25.31
CA TYR A 149 25.48 -42.49 -26.68
C TYR A 149 25.69 -43.70 -27.59
N ARG A 150 26.76 -44.47 -27.39
CA ARG A 150 26.97 -45.73 -28.12
C ARG A 150 25.85 -46.74 -27.87
N TYR A 151 25.37 -46.84 -26.63
CA TYR A 151 24.24 -47.74 -26.30
C TYR A 151 22.88 -47.18 -26.72
N LEU A 152 22.73 -45.85 -26.85
CA LEU A 152 21.51 -45.23 -27.36
C LEU A 152 21.36 -45.37 -28.89
N GLN A 153 22.47 -45.36 -29.62
CA GLN A 153 22.49 -45.33 -31.09
C GLN A 153 21.60 -46.39 -31.78
N PRO A 154 21.56 -47.67 -31.35
CA PRO A 154 20.69 -48.66 -32.00
C PRO A 154 19.19 -48.33 -31.84
N PHE A 155 18.81 -47.76 -30.70
CA PHE A 155 17.43 -47.36 -30.42
C PHE A 155 17.06 -46.08 -31.17
N ASP A 156 18.00 -45.13 -31.27
CA ASP A 156 17.81 -43.92 -32.08
C ASP A 156 17.59 -44.28 -33.57
N LYS A 157 18.36 -45.22 -34.12
CA LYS A 157 18.18 -45.73 -35.50
C LYS A 157 16.84 -46.44 -35.69
N ALA A 158 16.34 -47.11 -34.66
CA ALA A 158 15.06 -47.81 -34.65
C ALA A 158 13.87 -46.87 -34.31
N GLU A 159 14.12 -45.56 -34.15
CA GLU A 159 13.13 -44.56 -33.74
C GLU A 159 12.43 -44.87 -32.39
N ILE A 160 13.11 -45.60 -31.50
CA ILE A 160 12.62 -45.94 -30.17
C ILE A 160 13.07 -44.86 -29.17
N GLU A 161 12.11 -44.16 -28.57
CA GLU A 161 12.40 -43.18 -27.52
C GLU A 161 12.65 -43.85 -26.17
N LEU A 162 13.89 -43.77 -25.66
CA LEU A 162 14.32 -44.34 -24.38
C LEU A 162 14.05 -43.42 -23.18
N ASP A 163 13.38 -43.87 -22.14
CA ASP A 163 13.09 -43.09 -20.91
C ASP A 163 14.09 -43.33 -19.78
N ILE A 164 14.63 -44.54 -19.70
CA ILE A 164 15.50 -44.95 -18.60
C ILE A 164 16.71 -45.70 -19.17
N VAL A 165 17.89 -45.33 -18.70
CA VAL A 165 19.13 -46.07 -18.94
C VAL A 165 19.69 -46.47 -17.58
N GLN A 166 19.83 -47.77 -17.34
CA GLN A 166 20.26 -48.30 -16.05
C GLN A 166 21.40 -49.32 -16.20
N LEU A 167 22.28 -49.42 -15.21
CA LEU A 167 23.26 -50.51 -15.17
C LEU A 167 22.56 -51.84 -14.87
N ALA A 168 22.84 -52.88 -15.66
CA ALA A 168 22.29 -54.23 -15.49
C ALA A 168 22.32 -54.75 -14.03
N PRO A 169 23.44 -54.65 -13.27
CA PRO A 169 23.47 -55.05 -11.86
C PRO A 169 22.52 -54.24 -10.95
N LEU A 170 22.28 -52.96 -11.22
CA LEU A 170 21.32 -52.15 -10.46
C LEU A 170 19.88 -52.50 -10.81
N SER A 171 19.63 -52.90 -12.06
CA SER A 171 18.35 -53.49 -12.43
C SER A 171 18.11 -54.81 -11.69
N ILE A 172 19.12 -55.67 -11.58
CA ILE A 172 19.03 -56.90 -10.79
C ILE A 172 18.74 -56.58 -9.32
N TYR A 173 19.40 -55.56 -8.75
CA TYR A 173 19.07 -55.08 -7.40
C TYR A 173 17.60 -54.69 -7.26
N ASN A 174 17.03 -53.97 -8.24
CA ASN A 174 15.62 -53.61 -8.24
C ASN A 174 14.69 -54.82 -8.25
N PHE A 175 14.97 -55.81 -9.09
CA PHE A 175 14.24 -57.07 -9.12
C PHE A 175 14.33 -57.81 -7.78
N VAL A 176 15.55 -58.04 -7.28
CA VAL A 176 15.77 -58.83 -6.06
C VAL A 176 15.13 -58.17 -4.85
N SER A 177 15.27 -56.85 -4.72
CA SER A 177 14.71 -56.09 -3.60
C SER A 177 13.19 -56.10 -3.58
N TYR A 178 12.55 -56.18 -4.75
CA TYR A 178 11.10 -56.21 -4.86
C TYR A 178 10.54 -57.64 -4.71
N ASP A 179 11.11 -58.62 -5.42
CA ASP A 179 10.49 -59.92 -5.67
C ASP A 179 11.01 -61.05 -4.77
N ILE A 180 12.28 -60.96 -4.33
CA ILE A 180 12.93 -61.98 -3.49
C ILE A 180 13.00 -61.52 -2.03
N LEU A 181 13.25 -60.23 -1.80
CA LEU A 181 13.39 -59.63 -0.47
C LEU A 181 12.16 -58.78 -0.08
N SER A 182 10.97 -59.14 -0.58
CA SER A 182 9.70 -58.43 -0.30
C SER A 182 9.35 -58.39 1.19
N ASP A 183 9.76 -59.42 1.92
CA ASP A 183 9.36 -59.64 3.32
C ASP A 183 10.35 -59.01 4.33
N GLY A 184 11.22 -58.10 3.85
CA GLY A 184 12.15 -57.35 4.68
C GLY A 184 11.43 -56.34 5.59
N PRO A 185 12.13 -55.79 6.62
CA PRO A 185 11.57 -54.77 7.49
C PRO A 185 11.14 -53.52 6.70
N ASP A 186 10.27 -52.70 7.28
CA ASP A 186 9.97 -51.39 6.71
C ASP A 186 11.26 -50.54 6.69
N PRO A 187 11.54 -49.75 5.64
CA PRO A 187 12.61 -48.74 5.65
C PRO A 187 12.74 -47.91 6.91
N ASP A 188 11.61 -47.56 7.55
CA ASP A 188 11.61 -46.75 8.76
C ASP A 188 12.04 -47.54 10.01
N GLU A 189 12.01 -48.87 9.95
CA GLU A 189 12.41 -49.80 11.01
C GLU A 189 13.81 -50.40 10.79
N PHE A 190 14.53 -49.95 9.76
CA PHE A 190 15.86 -50.46 9.46
C PHE A 190 16.86 -50.06 10.56
N ASP A 191 17.42 -51.06 11.24
CA ASP A 191 18.53 -50.88 12.19
C ASP A 191 19.89 -51.06 11.48
N PRO A 192 20.72 -50.01 11.37
CA PRO A 192 22.07 -50.11 10.80
C PRO A 192 23.01 -51.04 11.57
N ASP A 193 22.74 -51.28 12.86
CA ASP A 193 23.55 -52.12 13.73
C ASP A 193 23.16 -53.61 13.67
N GLU A 194 21.93 -53.92 13.29
CA GLU A 194 21.45 -55.28 13.03
C GLU A 194 20.77 -55.37 11.65
N PRO A 195 21.53 -55.26 10.55
CA PRO A 195 20.96 -55.25 9.22
C PRO A 195 20.41 -56.64 8.84
N PRO A 196 19.36 -56.71 7.99
CA PRO A 196 18.86 -57.96 7.44
C PRO A 196 19.93 -58.75 6.68
N GLU A 197 19.75 -60.07 6.60
CA GLU A 197 20.68 -60.94 5.87
C GLU A 197 20.76 -60.55 4.39
N SER A 198 21.99 -60.50 3.88
CA SER A 198 22.27 -60.22 2.47
C SER A 198 22.21 -61.48 1.63
N ILE A 199 21.81 -61.33 0.37
CA ILE A 199 21.88 -62.36 -0.66
C ILE A 199 22.93 -61.96 -1.68
N VAL A 200 23.72 -62.93 -2.14
CA VAL A 200 24.64 -62.76 -3.27
C VAL A 200 23.93 -63.20 -4.54
N ILE A 201 23.92 -62.37 -5.56
CA ILE A 201 23.32 -62.67 -6.85
C ILE A 201 24.43 -62.70 -7.89
N LEU A 202 24.53 -63.83 -8.60
CA LEU A 202 25.46 -64.00 -9.71
C LEU A 202 24.66 -64.05 -11.01
N ALA A 203 24.58 -62.93 -11.71
CA ALA A 203 24.00 -62.85 -13.03
C ALA A 203 25.06 -63.19 -14.09
N MET A 204 25.10 -64.47 -14.46
CA MET A 204 26.09 -65.03 -15.37
C MET A 204 25.71 -64.80 -16.82
N GLY A 205 26.25 -63.71 -17.38
CA GLY A 205 26.13 -63.40 -18.80
C GLY A 205 27.08 -64.23 -19.68
N THR A 206 27.20 -63.79 -20.92
CA THR A 206 28.04 -64.46 -21.93
C THR A 206 29.52 -64.15 -21.74
N ASP A 207 29.89 -62.88 -21.58
CA ASP A 207 31.30 -62.46 -21.46
C ASP A 207 31.68 -61.98 -20.06
N ALA A 208 30.70 -61.58 -19.25
CA ALA A 208 30.89 -61.14 -17.87
C ALA A 208 29.79 -61.72 -16.97
N THR A 209 30.09 -61.76 -15.67
CA THR A 209 29.16 -62.13 -14.60
C THR A 209 29.04 -60.93 -13.69
N ASP A 210 27.83 -60.38 -13.59
CA ASP A 210 27.54 -59.31 -12.65
C ASP A 210 27.23 -59.93 -11.28
N LEU A 211 28.04 -59.58 -10.29
CA LEU A 211 27.87 -59.97 -8.91
C LEU A 211 27.25 -58.80 -8.15
N VAL A 212 26.09 -59.03 -7.53
CA VAL A 212 25.36 -58.09 -6.70
C VAL A 212 25.21 -58.67 -5.31
N ILE A 213 25.49 -57.92 -4.25
CA ILE A 213 25.24 -58.31 -2.86
C ILE A 213 24.29 -57.28 -2.27
N THR A 214 23.16 -57.73 -1.73
CA THR A 214 22.14 -56.83 -1.19
C THR A 214 21.30 -57.47 -0.11
N ASN A 215 20.83 -56.64 0.82
CA ASN A 215 19.80 -56.95 1.81
C ASN A 215 18.48 -56.19 1.55
N GLY A 216 18.31 -55.63 0.34
CA GLY A 216 17.16 -54.80 -0.05
C GLY A 216 17.37 -53.30 0.19
N PHE A 217 18.23 -52.91 1.13
CA PHE A 217 18.51 -51.52 1.49
C PHE A 217 19.83 -51.03 0.91
N ARG A 218 20.90 -51.81 1.13
CA ARG A 218 22.23 -51.55 0.61
C ARG A 218 22.50 -52.43 -0.59
N VAL A 219 23.35 -51.97 -1.49
CA VAL A 219 23.79 -52.74 -2.65
C VAL A 219 25.27 -52.55 -2.88
N TRP A 220 25.97 -53.67 -3.03
CA TRP A 220 27.35 -53.70 -3.52
C TRP A 220 27.38 -54.47 -4.83
N GLN A 221 28.08 -53.95 -5.82
CA GLN A 221 28.18 -54.60 -7.12
C GLN A 221 29.62 -54.71 -7.60
N ARG A 222 29.89 -55.76 -8.36
CA ARG A 222 31.14 -55.95 -9.10
C ARG A 222 30.88 -56.75 -10.35
N SER A 223 31.40 -56.29 -11.49
CA SER A 223 31.42 -57.08 -12.71
C SER A 223 32.69 -57.92 -12.78
N ILE A 224 32.54 -59.23 -12.92
CA ILE A 224 33.64 -60.18 -13.09
C ILE A 224 33.77 -60.45 -14.59
N PRO A 225 34.94 -60.25 -15.22
CA PRO A 225 35.16 -60.46 -16.66
C PRO A 225 35.28 -61.97 -17.00
N LEU A 226 34.29 -62.76 -16.57
CA LEU A 226 34.17 -64.19 -16.77
C LEU A 226 32.69 -64.51 -17.03
N GLY A 227 32.41 -65.32 -18.05
CA GLY A 227 31.04 -65.63 -18.46
C GLY A 227 30.94 -66.91 -19.29
N GLY A 228 29.75 -67.22 -19.79
CA GLY A 228 29.44 -68.45 -20.54
C GLY A 228 30.34 -68.73 -21.77
N ASN A 229 30.85 -67.69 -22.43
CA ASN A 229 31.75 -67.78 -23.59
C ASN A 229 33.13 -68.32 -23.21
N HIS A 230 33.58 -68.08 -21.97
CA HIS A 230 34.85 -68.58 -21.47
C HIS A 230 34.85 -70.11 -21.37
N PHE A 231 33.71 -70.70 -20.95
CA PHE A 231 33.51 -72.15 -21.00
C PHE A 231 33.59 -72.69 -22.42
N THR A 232 32.96 -72.01 -23.39
CA THR A 232 32.99 -72.42 -24.80
C THR A 232 34.39 -72.34 -25.41
N LYS A 233 35.12 -71.26 -25.14
CA LYS A 233 36.53 -71.09 -25.56
C LYS A 233 37.43 -72.14 -24.93
N GLN A 234 37.20 -72.47 -23.66
CA GLN A 234 37.95 -73.51 -22.97
C GLN A 234 37.71 -74.90 -23.58
N LEU A 235 36.46 -75.24 -23.91
CA LEU A 235 36.14 -76.49 -24.62
C LEU A 235 36.74 -76.54 -26.02
N THR A 236 36.72 -75.41 -26.74
CA THR A 236 37.36 -75.27 -28.06
C THR A 236 38.85 -75.59 -27.97
N LYS A 237 39.54 -75.08 -26.94
CA LYS A 237 40.98 -75.30 -26.70
C LYS A 237 41.29 -76.73 -26.30
N GLU A 238 40.58 -77.28 -25.32
CA GLU A 238 40.91 -78.57 -24.71
C GLU A 238 40.50 -79.76 -25.60
N LEU A 239 39.32 -79.67 -26.23
CA LEU A 239 38.76 -80.73 -27.08
C LEU A 239 39.03 -80.50 -28.57
N LYS A 240 39.72 -79.41 -28.94
CA LYS A 240 40.04 -79.03 -30.33
C LYS A 240 38.81 -78.99 -31.26
N LEU A 241 37.69 -78.49 -30.72
CA LEU A 241 36.42 -78.37 -31.45
C LEU A 241 36.30 -77.00 -32.12
N THR A 242 35.38 -76.86 -33.08
CA THR A 242 34.97 -75.53 -33.56
C THR A 242 34.09 -74.85 -32.51
N PHE A 243 34.00 -73.52 -32.53
CA PHE A 243 33.20 -72.76 -31.57
C PHE A 243 31.74 -73.24 -31.51
N ALA A 244 31.09 -73.42 -32.67
CA ALA A 244 29.71 -73.89 -32.75
C ALA A 244 29.53 -75.30 -32.14
N LYS A 245 30.48 -76.21 -32.38
CA LYS A 245 30.46 -77.56 -31.77
C LYS A 245 30.68 -77.50 -30.26
N ALA A 246 31.61 -76.66 -29.80
CA ALA A 246 31.87 -76.46 -28.38
C ALA A 246 30.67 -75.85 -27.65
N GLU A 247 29.98 -74.88 -28.26
CA GLU A 247 28.77 -74.26 -27.70
C GLU A 247 27.63 -75.27 -27.61
N HIS A 248 27.41 -76.05 -28.67
CA HIS A 248 26.42 -77.12 -28.67
C HIS A 248 26.72 -78.17 -27.60
N LEU A 249 28.00 -78.56 -27.45
CA LEU A 249 28.44 -79.51 -26.43
C LEU A 249 28.27 -78.95 -25.01
N LYS A 250 28.54 -77.65 -24.80
CA LYS A 250 28.31 -76.95 -23.53
C LYS A 250 26.84 -76.97 -23.13
N ARG A 251 25.95 -76.59 -24.06
CA ARG A 251 24.49 -76.55 -23.84
C ARG A 251 23.92 -77.95 -23.57
N ASN A 252 24.45 -78.97 -24.24
CA ASN A 252 24.00 -80.36 -24.13
C ASN A 252 24.98 -81.27 -23.38
N ALA A 253 25.71 -80.74 -22.38
CA ALA A 253 26.82 -81.45 -21.73
C ALA A 253 26.44 -82.81 -21.12
N ARG A 254 25.17 -82.99 -20.67
CA ARG A 254 24.65 -84.27 -20.16
C ARG A 254 24.47 -85.34 -21.25
N GLN A 255 24.29 -84.92 -22.50
CA GLN A 255 24.05 -85.80 -23.65
C GLN A 255 25.34 -86.08 -24.44
N ALA A 256 26.48 -85.55 -23.99
CA ALA A 256 27.78 -85.84 -24.59
C ALA A 256 28.14 -87.32 -24.45
N GLU A 257 28.94 -87.85 -25.38
CA GLU A 257 29.46 -89.22 -25.32
C GLU A 257 30.28 -89.47 -24.03
N ASP A 258 31.05 -88.47 -23.59
CA ASP A 258 31.75 -88.47 -22.31
C ASP A 258 31.48 -87.15 -21.55
N PRO A 259 30.39 -87.08 -20.76
CA PRO A 259 30.09 -85.91 -19.95
C PRO A 259 31.22 -85.57 -18.97
N LYS A 260 31.92 -86.58 -18.43
CA LYS A 260 32.97 -86.38 -17.44
C LYS A 260 34.17 -85.66 -18.05
N ALA A 261 34.57 -86.00 -19.28
CA ALA A 261 35.62 -85.28 -20.00
C ALA A 261 35.23 -83.82 -20.25
N VAL A 262 33.98 -83.55 -20.66
CA VAL A 262 33.48 -82.18 -20.87
C VAL A 262 33.57 -81.35 -19.58
N PHE A 263 33.16 -81.93 -18.44
CA PHE A 263 33.30 -81.27 -17.14
C PHE A 263 34.75 -81.03 -16.73
N GLN A 264 35.65 -82.00 -16.94
CA GLN A 264 37.08 -81.81 -16.62
C GLN A 264 37.71 -80.70 -17.47
N ALA A 265 37.35 -80.63 -18.75
CA ALA A 265 37.83 -79.58 -19.65
C ALA A 265 37.41 -78.17 -19.18
N MET A 266 36.20 -78.04 -18.63
CA MET A 266 35.66 -76.77 -18.10
C MET A 266 36.12 -76.42 -16.68
N ARG A 267 36.68 -77.37 -15.93
CA ARG A 267 37.04 -77.22 -14.51
C ARG A 267 37.91 -75.99 -14.20
N PRO A 268 38.88 -75.59 -15.03
CA PRO A 268 39.65 -74.36 -14.79
C PRO A 268 38.76 -73.11 -14.68
N ILE A 269 37.79 -72.96 -15.59
CA ILE A 269 36.87 -71.81 -15.62
C ILE A 269 35.94 -71.82 -14.40
N PHE A 270 35.50 -73.00 -13.95
CA PHE A 270 34.75 -73.13 -12.71
C PHE A 270 35.56 -72.68 -11.49
N ASN A 271 36.86 -73.03 -11.41
CA ASN A 271 37.74 -72.59 -10.33
C ASN A 271 37.97 -71.08 -10.34
N ASP A 272 38.19 -70.51 -11.53
CA ASP A 272 38.38 -69.06 -11.69
C ASP A 272 37.14 -68.29 -11.23
N LEU A 273 35.95 -68.76 -11.61
CA LEU A 273 34.67 -68.18 -11.17
C LEU A 273 34.55 -68.19 -9.64
N VAL A 274 34.71 -69.36 -9.02
CA VAL A 274 34.61 -69.52 -7.56
C VAL A 274 35.63 -68.62 -6.85
N THR A 275 36.87 -68.56 -7.34
CA THR A 275 37.94 -67.76 -6.75
C THR A 275 37.60 -66.26 -6.80
N GLU A 276 37.11 -65.75 -7.93
CA GLU A 276 36.72 -64.35 -8.05
C GLU A 276 35.47 -64.02 -7.22
N VAL A 277 34.51 -64.94 -7.11
CA VAL A 277 33.34 -64.77 -6.24
C VAL A 277 33.75 -64.75 -4.77
N GLN A 278 34.59 -65.68 -4.31
CA GLN A 278 35.14 -65.70 -2.94
C GLN A 278 35.89 -64.41 -2.60
N ARG A 279 36.74 -63.93 -3.52
CA ARG A 279 37.45 -62.66 -3.34
C ARG A 279 36.47 -61.49 -3.21
N SER A 280 35.41 -61.48 -4.01
CA SER A 280 34.40 -60.43 -4.01
C SER A 280 33.58 -60.41 -2.71
N ILE A 281 33.16 -61.59 -2.24
CA ILE A 281 32.47 -61.74 -0.96
C ILE A 281 33.38 -61.31 0.20
N GLY A 282 34.65 -61.73 0.20
CA GLY A 282 35.61 -61.34 1.23
C GLY A 282 35.88 -59.84 1.26
N PHE A 283 35.92 -59.18 0.10
CA PHE A 283 36.04 -57.72 0.01
C PHE A 283 34.79 -57.01 0.57
N PHE A 284 33.59 -57.48 0.22
CA PHE A 284 32.34 -56.95 0.75
C PHE A 284 32.25 -57.07 2.28
N GLN A 285 32.56 -58.26 2.84
CA GLN A 285 32.59 -58.48 4.29
C GLN A 285 33.67 -57.64 5.00
N GLY A 286 34.71 -57.21 4.28
CA GLY A 286 35.70 -56.25 4.76
C GLY A 286 35.15 -54.82 4.89
N ILE A 287 34.23 -54.42 3.99
CA ILE A 287 33.54 -53.13 4.00
C ILE A 287 32.41 -53.13 5.03
N ASP A 288 31.51 -54.12 4.97
CA ASP A 288 30.39 -54.27 5.90
C ASP A 288 30.60 -55.52 6.78
N ARG A 289 31.22 -55.29 7.95
CA ARG A 289 31.55 -56.37 8.89
C ARG A 289 30.33 -56.96 9.59
N LYS A 290 29.19 -56.27 9.57
CA LYS A 290 27.95 -56.71 10.23
C LYS A 290 27.07 -57.52 9.30
N ALA A 291 27.28 -57.42 7.99
CA ALA A 291 26.51 -58.15 6.99
C ALA A 291 26.70 -59.68 7.10
N LYS A 292 25.58 -60.38 7.26
CA LYS A 292 25.50 -61.85 7.17
C LYS A 292 25.01 -62.24 5.77
N ILE A 293 25.58 -63.29 5.18
CA ILE A 293 25.16 -63.78 3.86
C ILE A 293 24.29 -65.01 4.04
N ARG A 294 23.03 -64.93 3.59
CA ARG A 294 22.06 -66.03 3.63
C ARG A 294 22.37 -67.12 2.61
N GLY A 295 22.66 -66.71 1.38
CA GLY A 295 22.84 -67.64 0.26
C GLY A 295 23.14 -66.95 -1.05
N VAL A 296 23.19 -67.75 -2.12
CA VAL A 296 23.53 -67.31 -3.48
C VAL A 296 22.37 -67.60 -4.43
N VAL A 297 21.91 -66.58 -5.16
CA VAL A 297 20.97 -66.72 -6.29
C VAL A 297 21.76 -66.68 -7.59
N LEU A 298 21.49 -67.62 -8.49
CA LEU A 298 22.15 -67.72 -9.78
C LEU A 298 21.19 -67.32 -10.89
N LEU A 299 21.54 -66.30 -11.67
CA LEU A 299 20.76 -65.80 -12.80
C LEU A 299 21.56 -65.90 -14.11
N GLY A 300 20.86 -65.82 -15.24
CA GLY A 300 21.43 -65.91 -16.58
C GLY A 300 21.43 -67.33 -17.16
N ASN A 301 21.38 -67.42 -18.49
CA ASN A 301 21.27 -68.70 -19.20
C ASN A 301 22.51 -69.61 -19.02
N THR A 302 23.65 -69.08 -18.60
CA THR A 302 24.84 -69.89 -18.27
C THR A 302 24.59 -70.82 -17.08
N VAL A 303 23.67 -70.48 -16.18
CA VAL A 303 23.30 -71.29 -14.99
C VAL A 303 22.70 -72.64 -15.38
N LYS A 304 22.11 -72.75 -16.58
CA LYS A 304 21.60 -74.01 -17.14
C LYS A 304 22.69 -75.04 -17.40
N LEU A 305 23.97 -74.65 -17.34
CA LEU A 305 25.08 -75.57 -17.44
C LEU A 305 24.94 -76.64 -16.34
N PRO A 306 24.81 -77.92 -16.71
CA PRO A 306 24.70 -78.99 -15.74
C PRO A 306 25.85 -78.93 -14.72
N GLY A 307 25.60 -79.22 -13.45
CA GLY A 307 26.65 -79.29 -12.42
C GLY A 307 27.13 -77.95 -11.87
N LEU A 308 26.83 -76.82 -12.53
CA LEU A 308 27.31 -75.49 -12.11
C LEU A 308 26.76 -75.09 -10.74
N GLN A 309 25.46 -75.25 -10.50
CA GLN A 309 24.84 -74.90 -9.21
C GLN A 309 25.46 -75.73 -8.06
N GLN A 310 25.60 -77.04 -8.25
CA GLN A 310 26.23 -77.91 -7.25
C GLN A 310 27.70 -77.55 -7.02
N TYR A 311 28.41 -77.15 -8.08
CA TYR A 311 29.81 -76.73 -7.98
C TYR A 311 29.95 -75.44 -7.18
N VAL A 312 29.10 -74.46 -7.44
CA VAL A 312 29.09 -73.17 -6.73
C VAL A 312 28.73 -73.38 -5.26
N ALA A 313 27.66 -74.12 -4.96
CA ALA A 313 27.25 -74.42 -3.59
C ALA A 313 28.38 -75.08 -2.77
N LYS A 314 28.99 -76.14 -3.34
CA LYS A 314 30.02 -76.91 -2.65
C LYS A 314 31.30 -76.11 -2.39
N ASN A 315 31.76 -75.31 -3.35
CA ASN A 315 33.05 -74.62 -3.23
C ASN A 315 32.95 -73.24 -2.56
N LEU A 316 31.79 -72.57 -2.65
CA LEU A 316 31.58 -71.31 -1.92
C LEU A 316 31.16 -71.54 -0.47
N GLY A 317 30.57 -72.69 -0.14
CA GLY A 317 30.08 -72.98 1.20
C GLY A 317 28.78 -72.24 1.56
N TYR A 318 28.10 -71.66 0.57
CA TYR A 318 26.79 -71.02 0.72
C TYR A 318 25.72 -71.86 0.03
N GLU A 319 24.51 -71.84 0.59
CA GLU A 319 23.34 -72.45 -0.05
C GLU A 319 23.01 -71.70 -1.35
N VAL A 320 22.76 -72.47 -2.42
CA VAL A 320 22.25 -71.90 -3.67
C VAL A 320 20.72 -71.89 -3.57
N ILE A 321 20.13 -70.70 -3.54
CA ILE A 321 18.69 -70.52 -3.48
C ILE A 321 18.15 -70.82 -4.87
N GLU A 322 17.30 -71.86 -4.97
CA GLU A 322 16.67 -72.24 -6.23
C GLU A 322 15.71 -71.15 -6.72
N PHE A 323 15.85 -70.74 -7.98
CA PHE A 323 15.01 -69.74 -8.60
C PHE A 323 14.36 -70.33 -9.85
N GLU A 324 13.07 -70.65 -9.74
CA GLU A 324 12.28 -71.25 -10.83
C GLU A 324 11.26 -70.27 -11.44
N LYS A 325 10.79 -69.30 -10.65
CA LYS A 325 9.78 -68.32 -11.05
C LYS A 325 9.96 -67.00 -10.30
N TYR A 326 9.40 -65.94 -10.87
CA TYR A 326 9.20 -64.66 -10.20
C TYR A 326 8.01 -64.78 -9.23
N ASN A 327 8.19 -64.36 -7.98
CA ASN A 327 7.20 -64.53 -6.91
C ASN A 327 6.05 -63.53 -7.01
N LEU A 328 6.36 -62.29 -7.41
CA LEU A 328 5.42 -61.16 -7.44
C LEU A 328 5.09 -60.67 -8.85
N LEU A 329 5.57 -61.37 -9.89
CA LEU A 329 5.22 -61.09 -11.28
C LEU A 329 3.96 -61.87 -11.68
N GLY A 330 2.87 -61.15 -11.89
CA GLY A 330 1.63 -61.66 -12.45
C GLY A 330 1.67 -61.80 -13.98
N GLY A 331 0.52 -62.13 -14.57
CA GLY A 331 0.36 -62.27 -16.03
C GLY A 331 0.50 -63.72 -16.49
N PRO A 332 -0.52 -64.57 -16.28
CA PRO A 332 -0.43 -65.99 -16.57
C PRO A 332 -0.09 -66.30 -18.03
N SER A 333 -0.57 -65.48 -18.98
CA SER A 333 -0.29 -65.64 -20.42
C SER A 333 1.21 -65.58 -20.74
N VAL A 334 1.97 -64.75 -20.02
CA VAL A 334 3.43 -64.63 -20.18
C VAL A 334 4.16 -65.61 -19.28
N VAL A 335 3.87 -65.58 -17.97
CA VAL A 335 4.66 -66.32 -16.97
C VAL A 335 4.53 -67.85 -17.13
N SER A 336 3.40 -68.34 -17.68
CA SER A 336 3.22 -69.77 -17.97
C SER A 336 3.62 -70.19 -19.38
N SER A 337 4.03 -69.25 -20.25
CA SER A 337 4.45 -69.55 -21.61
C SER A 337 5.75 -70.37 -21.62
N PRO A 338 5.82 -71.51 -22.34
CA PRO A 338 7.03 -72.33 -22.40
C PRO A 338 8.28 -71.55 -22.80
N ALA A 339 8.16 -70.61 -23.73
CA ALA A 339 9.28 -69.80 -24.20
C ALA A 339 9.82 -68.84 -23.11
N PHE A 340 8.94 -68.37 -22.21
CA PHE A 340 9.33 -67.56 -21.06
C PHE A 340 9.92 -68.44 -19.96
N THR A 341 9.27 -69.54 -19.58
CA THR A 341 9.74 -70.45 -18.53
C THR A 341 11.10 -71.05 -18.87
N ASP A 342 11.32 -71.41 -20.14
CA ASP A 342 12.61 -71.92 -20.60
C ASP A 342 13.71 -70.89 -20.41
N ASN A 343 13.42 -69.59 -20.46
CA ASN A 343 14.39 -68.50 -20.35
C ASN A 343 14.21 -67.65 -19.08
N VAL A 344 13.52 -68.17 -18.06
CA VAL A 344 13.14 -67.42 -16.85
C VAL A 344 14.34 -66.73 -16.17
N LEU A 345 15.49 -67.43 -16.13
CA LEU A 345 16.74 -66.95 -15.54
C LEU A 345 17.35 -65.74 -16.28
N ALA A 346 16.94 -65.49 -17.53
CA ALA A 346 17.52 -64.43 -18.36
C ALA A 346 16.78 -63.08 -18.22
N PHE A 347 15.56 -63.08 -17.68
CA PHE A 347 14.70 -61.88 -17.62
C PHE A 347 14.87 -61.01 -16.38
N GLY A 348 15.74 -61.37 -15.43
CA GLY A 348 15.90 -60.61 -14.17
C GLY A 348 16.27 -59.15 -14.39
N VAL A 349 17.10 -58.86 -15.41
CA VAL A 349 17.46 -57.49 -15.80
C VAL A 349 16.25 -56.77 -16.42
N SER A 350 15.53 -57.39 -17.36
CA SER A 350 14.34 -56.79 -17.98
C SER A 350 13.24 -56.50 -16.96
N TYR A 351 13.04 -57.41 -16.00
CA TYR A 351 12.05 -57.22 -14.94
C TYR A 351 12.41 -56.07 -13.99
N GLY A 352 13.69 -55.98 -13.57
CA GLY A 352 14.17 -54.85 -12.78
C GLY A 352 13.99 -53.48 -13.46
N LEU A 353 14.15 -53.43 -14.79
CA LEU A 353 13.92 -52.22 -15.60
C LEU A 353 12.44 -51.85 -15.62
N CYS A 354 11.57 -52.85 -15.76
CA CYS A 354 10.12 -52.66 -15.71
C CYS A 354 9.68 -52.10 -14.36
N LEU A 355 10.18 -52.67 -13.26
CA LEU A 355 9.91 -52.19 -11.90
C LEU A 355 10.34 -50.74 -11.71
N GLN A 356 11.47 -50.36 -12.31
CA GLN A 356 11.95 -48.98 -12.29
C GLN A 356 11.01 -48.02 -13.03
N GLY A 357 10.59 -48.35 -14.26
CA GLY A 357 9.67 -47.51 -15.02
C GLY A 357 8.25 -47.41 -14.43
N LEU A 358 7.83 -48.47 -13.72
CA LEU A 358 6.58 -48.52 -12.95
C LEU A 358 6.69 -47.82 -11.59
N LYS A 359 7.90 -47.39 -11.18
CA LYS A 359 8.19 -46.80 -9.87
C LYS A 359 7.87 -47.72 -8.68
N LYS A 360 8.05 -49.03 -8.87
CA LYS A 360 7.96 -50.06 -7.82
C LYS A 360 9.34 -50.52 -7.32
N ALA A 361 10.39 -50.13 -8.03
CA ALA A 361 11.78 -50.37 -7.65
C ALA A 361 12.25 -49.49 -6.48
N ARG A 362 13.25 -49.99 -5.74
CA ARG A 362 13.95 -49.21 -4.70
C ARG A 362 14.85 -48.12 -5.31
N LEU A 363 15.49 -48.39 -6.45
CA LEU A 363 16.40 -47.46 -7.13
C LEU A 363 15.80 -46.96 -8.45
N LEU A 364 15.76 -45.64 -8.58
CA LEU A 364 15.07 -44.92 -9.66
C LEU A 364 16.01 -44.04 -10.52
N THR A 365 17.32 -44.06 -10.25
CA THR A 365 18.31 -43.27 -10.99
C THR A 365 18.38 -43.62 -12.46
N SER A 366 18.68 -42.64 -13.31
CA SER A 366 18.79 -42.86 -14.76
C SER A 366 20.03 -42.19 -15.33
N LEU A 367 20.79 -42.96 -16.10
CA LEU A 367 21.95 -42.47 -16.86
C LEU A 367 21.55 -41.98 -18.25
N LEU A 368 20.27 -41.66 -18.47
CA LEU A 368 19.80 -41.00 -19.67
C LEU A 368 20.28 -39.52 -19.66
N PRO A 369 20.96 -39.04 -20.71
CA PRO A 369 21.43 -37.66 -20.77
C PRO A 369 20.28 -36.65 -20.63
N ARG A 370 20.47 -35.65 -19.76
CA ARG A 370 19.45 -34.61 -19.47
C ARG A 370 19.09 -33.78 -20.70
N GLU A 371 19.98 -33.72 -21.69
CA GLU A 371 19.76 -33.03 -22.95
C GLU A 371 18.63 -33.70 -23.75
N ILE A 372 18.54 -35.04 -23.71
CA ILE A 372 17.48 -35.81 -24.39
C ILE A 372 16.15 -35.58 -23.68
N THR A 373 16.11 -35.68 -22.35
CA THR A 373 14.87 -35.45 -21.59
C THR A 373 14.37 -34.01 -21.75
N THR A 374 15.27 -33.03 -21.72
CA THR A 374 14.94 -31.61 -21.95
C THR A 374 14.44 -31.39 -23.38
N ALA A 375 15.12 -31.93 -24.39
CA ALA A 375 14.69 -31.83 -25.78
C ALA A 375 13.28 -32.43 -25.99
N ARG A 376 12.95 -33.53 -25.31
CA ARG A 376 11.61 -34.12 -25.32
C ARG A 376 10.56 -33.23 -24.67
N ILE A 377 10.84 -32.69 -23.48
CA ILE A 377 9.93 -31.74 -22.81
C ILE A 377 9.67 -30.52 -23.71
N VAL A 378 10.72 -30.02 -24.38
CA VAL A 378 10.60 -28.94 -25.36
C VAL A 378 9.74 -29.38 -26.54
N ARG A 379 10.02 -30.55 -27.16
CA ARG A 379 9.24 -31.09 -28.29
C ARG A 379 7.76 -31.28 -27.94
N ALA A 380 7.45 -31.79 -26.75
CA ALA A 380 6.08 -31.97 -26.26
C ALA A 380 5.36 -30.63 -26.04
N LYS A 381 6.09 -29.57 -25.68
CA LYS A 381 5.54 -28.22 -25.48
C LYS A 381 5.48 -27.37 -26.77
N LYS A 382 6.24 -27.71 -27.82
CA LYS A 382 6.22 -27.00 -29.12
C LYS A 382 4.80 -26.77 -29.68
N PRO A 383 3.88 -27.75 -29.76
CA PRO A 383 2.55 -27.50 -30.30
C PRO A 383 1.76 -26.48 -29.47
N TRP A 384 1.90 -26.51 -28.15
CA TRP A 384 1.29 -25.53 -27.24
C TRP A 384 1.89 -24.13 -27.40
N ALA A 385 3.21 -24.04 -27.58
CA ALA A 385 3.88 -22.78 -27.86
C ALA A 385 3.40 -22.17 -29.19
N ILE A 386 3.32 -22.98 -30.26
CA ILE A 386 2.81 -22.54 -31.57
C ILE A 386 1.34 -22.10 -31.46
N ALA A 387 0.50 -22.83 -30.73
CA ALA A 387 -0.89 -22.45 -30.51
C ALA A 387 -1.01 -21.11 -29.77
N SER A 388 -0.20 -20.88 -28.74
CA SER A 388 -0.19 -19.62 -27.99
C SER A 388 0.26 -18.43 -28.86
N LEU A 389 1.32 -18.60 -29.67
CA LEU A 389 1.81 -17.57 -30.59
C LEU A 389 0.78 -17.26 -31.68
N SER A 390 0.12 -18.29 -32.21
CA SER A 390 -0.92 -18.14 -33.22
C SER A 390 -2.13 -17.39 -32.67
N THR A 391 -2.51 -17.69 -31.42
CA THR A 391 -3.62 -17.00 -30.73
C THR A 391 -3.27 -15.54 -30.46
N LEU A 392 -2.03 -15.25 -30.04
CA LEU A 392 -1.53 -13.88 -29.85
C LEU A 392 -1.55 -13.11 -31.17
N MET A 393 -1.04 -13.69 -32.26
CA MET A 393 -1.08 -13.06 -33.59
C MET A 393 -2.51 -12.81 -34.06
N LEU A 394 -3.43 -13.74 -33.82
CA LEU A 394 -4.85 -13.57 -34.16
C LEU A 394 -5.49 -12.44 -33.35
N ALA A 395 -5.19 -12.33 -32.06
CA ALA A 395 -5.65 -11.23 -31.22
C ALA A 395 -5.11 -9.86 -31.69
N CYS A 396 -3.82 -9.78 -32.03
CA CYS A 396 -3.22 -8.57 -32.60
C CYS A 396 -3.84 -8.21 -33.96
N ALA A 397 -4.06 -9.19 -34.83
CA ALA A 397 -4.71 -8.97 -36.12
C ALA A 397 -6.17 -8.50 -35.95
N PHE A 398 -6.91 -9.11 -35.01
CA PHE A 398 -8.27 -8.69 -34.68
C PHE A 398 -8.28 -7.25 -34.14
N SER A 399 -7.40 -6.93 -33.19
CA SER A 399 -7.27 -5.56 -32.69
C SER A 399 -6.93 -4.57 -33.81
N PHE A 400 -6.01 -4.91 -34.71
CA PHE A 400 -5.66 -4.05 -35.84
C PHE A 400 -6.84 -3.83 -36.77
N VAL A 401 -7.59 -4.87 -37.12
CA VAL A 401 -8.76 -4.76 -38.01
C VAL A 401 -9.85 -3.88 -37.39
N PHE A 402 -10.14 -4.03 -36.09
CA PHE A 402 -11.13 -3.17 -35.41
C PHE A 402 -10.67 -1.72 -35.31
N THR A 403 -9.42 -1.48 -34.92
CA THR A 403 -8.87 -0.13 -34.88
C THR A 403 -8.84 0.51 -36.26
N TYR A 404 -8.49 -0.27 -37.30
CA TYR A 404 -8.49 0.21 -38.68
C TYR A 404 -9.88 0.50 -39.20
N SER A 405 -10.90 -0.33 -38.90
CA SER A 405 -12.28 -0.05 -39.34
C SER A 405 -12.80 1.26 -38.75
N VAL A 406 -12.60 1.48 -37.44
CA VAL A 406 -12.97 2.73 -36.77
C VAL A 406 -12.19 3.91 -37.35
N TRP A 407 -10.88 3.78 -37.53
CA TRP A 407 -10.08 4.83 -38.14
C TRP A 407 -10.53 5.16 -39.58
N SER A 408 -10.89 4.15 -40.38
CA SER A 408 -11.30 4.34 -41.78
C SER A 408 -12.61 5.14 -41.93
N GLU A 409 -13.48 5.13 -40.92
CA GLU A 409 -14.72 5.91 -40.88
C GLU A 409 -14.51 7.35 -40.35
N VAL A 410 -13.51 7.56 -39.49
CA VAL A 410 -13.30 8.83 -38.77
C VAL A 410 -12.11 9.63 -39.31
N GLN A 411 -11.34 9.08 -40.25
CA GLN A 411 -10.22 9.81 -40.87
C GLN A 411 -10.71 11.09 -41.58
N GLU A 412 -9.91 12.16 -41.51
CA GLU A 412 -10.23 13.51 -42.01
C GLU A 412 -10.69 13.51 -43.48
N ASN A 413 -10.10 12.64 -44.30
CA ASN A 413 -10.36 12.54 -45.74
C ASN A 413 -11.52 11.57 -46.12
N ALA A 414 -12.11 10.87 -45.15
CA ALA A 414 -13.24 9.99 -45.43
C ALA A 414 -14.51 10.83 -45.68
N ALA A 415 -14.96 10.83 -46.93
CA ALA A 415 -16.18 11.52 -47.32
C ALA A 415 -17.41 10.67 -46.95
N THR A 416 -18.20 11.12 -45.98
CA THR A 416 -19.51 10.54 -45.66
C THR A 416 -20.58 11.45 -46.25
N ASN A 417 -21.40 10.95 -47.18
CA ASN A 417 -22.43 11.73 -47.89
C ASN A 417 -21.89 12.98 -48.61
N GLY A 418 -20.65 12.94 -49.10
CA GLY A 418 -20.05 14.04 -49.88
C GLY A 418 -19.43 15.17 -49.06
N VAL A 419 -19.37 15.04 -47.72
CA VAL A 419 -18.70 15.99 -46.81
C VAL A 419 -17.61 15.25 -46.03
N THR A 420 -16.43 15.87 -45.92
CA THR A 420 -15.30 15.36 -45.13
C THR A 420 -15.37 15.89 -43.70
N TRP A 421 -14.78 15.17 -42.74
CA TRP A 421 -14.67 15.65 -41.36
C TRP A 421 -13.91 16.97 -41.27
N GLU A 422 -12.87 17.15 -42.10
CA GLU A 422 -12.14 18.41 -42.23
C GLU A 422 -13.05 19.59 -42.62
N ALA A 423 -13.97 19.37 -43.58
CA ALA A 423 -14.91 20.40 -44.02
C ALA A 423 -15.92 20.77 -42.92
N ALA A 424 -16.42 19.77 -42.18
CA ALA A 424 -17.35 19.99 -41.06
C ALA A 424 -16.68 20.73 -39.89
N GLU A 425 -15.43 20.40 -39.56
CA GLU A 425 -14.67 21.12 -38.53
C GLU A 425 -14.41 22.58 -38.92
N ALA A 426 -14.09 22.83 -40.19
CA ALA A 426 -13.92 24.18 -40.72
C ALA A 426 -15.22 25.01 -40.62
N GLU A 427 -16.38 24.42 -40.93
CA GLU A 427 -17.69 25.09 -40.80
C GLU A 427 -18.03 25.37 -39.32
N MET A 428 -17.79 24.41 -38.43
CA MET A 428 -17.97 24.60 -36.99
C MET A 428 -17.08 25.71 -36.43
N ALA A 429 -15.83 25.79 -36.86
CA ALA A 429 -14.92 26.88 -36.48
C ALA A 429 -15.45 28.26 -36.94
N GLY A 430 -16.07 28.33 -38.12
CA GLY A 430 -16.76 29.53 -38.60
C GLY A 430 -17.95 29.92 -37.71
N HIS A 431 -18.79 28.97 -37.33
CA HIS A 431 -19.91 29.21 -36.41
C HIS A 431 -19.45 29.61 -35.00
N LYS A 432 -18.39 29.01 -34.48
CA LYS A 432 -17.79 29.38 -33.19
C LYS A 432 -17.32 30.83 -33.21
N THR A 433 -16.61 31.22 -34.26
CA THR A 433 -16.15 32.61 -34.45
C THR A 433 -17.32 33.60 -34.45
N THR A 434 -18.42 33.25 -35.10
CA THR A 434 -19.64 34.07 -35.13
C THR A 434 -20.29 34.16 -33.74
N SER A 435 -20.39 33.04 -33.02
CA SER A 435 -20.92 32.98 -31.66
C SER A 435 -20.10 33.82 -30.69
N ASP A 436 -18.77 33.73 -30.76
CA ASP A 436 -17.87 34.49 -29.91
C ASP A 436 -17.95 36.01 -30.23
N GLY A 437 -18.19 36.38 -31.49
CA GLY A 437 -18.53 37.75 -31.88
C GLY A 437 -19.82 38.28 -31.21
N PHE A 438 -20.90 37.48 -31.20
CA PHE A 438 -22.13 37.87 -30.52
C PHE A 438 -21.98 37.98 -29.00
N LYS A 439 -21.19 37.10 -28.38
CA LYS A 439 -20.88 37.20 -26.94
C LYS A 439 -20.13 38.48 -26.61
N ALA A 440 -19.15 38.86 -27.43
CA ALA A 440 -18.41 40.11 -27.26
C ALA A 440 -19.32 41.34 -27.38
N GLU A 441 -20.22 41.35 -28.37
CA GLU A 441 -21.21 42.43 -28.51
C GLU A 441 -22.16 42.49 -27.30
N HIS A 442 -22.64 41.34 -26.83
CA HIS A 442 -23.49 41.28 -25.64
C HIS A 442 -22.78 41.85 -24.40
N GLN A 443 -21.50 41.49 -24.17
CA GLN A 443 -20.71 42.03 -23.07
C GLN A 443 -20.54 43.55 -23.17
N ASN A 444 -20.32 44.08 -24.38
CA ASN A 444 -20.28 45.53 -24.60
C ASN A 444 -21.60 46.22 -24.25
N GLN A 445 -22.74 45.64 -24.61
CA GLN A 445 -24.05 46.21 -24.28
C GLN A 445 -24.34 46.13 -22.78
N VAL A 446 -23.95 45.05 -22.10
CA VAL A 446 -24.05 44.91 -20.64
C VAL A 446 -23.22 46.00 -19.94
N ALA A 447 -21.96 46.17 -20.33
CA ALA A 447 -21.10 47.22 -19.76
C ALA A 447 -21.68 48.62 -19.96
N LYS A 448 -22.33 48.87 -21.10
CA LYS A 448 -23.00 50.14 -21.39
C LYS A 448 -24.24 50.34 -20.49
N LEU A 449 -25.00 49.28 -20.23
CA LEU A 449 -26.16 49.31 -19.33
C LEU A 449 -25.72 49.55 -17.88
N GLU A 450 -24.67 48.87 -17.41
CA GLU A 450 -24.09 49.09 -16.08
C GLU A 450 -23.63 50.54 -15.91
N PHE A 451 -22.92 51.09 -16.90
CA PHE A 451 -22.52 52.49 -16.88
C PHE A 451 -23.73 53.44 -16.81
N MET A 452 -24.78 53.21 -17.61
CA MET A 452 -25.99 54.04 -17.54
C MET A 452 -26.72 53.90 -16.19
N THR A 453 -26.70 52.72 -15.59
CA THR A 453 -27.29 52.46 -14.28
C THR A 453 -26.52 53.21 -13.19
N GLN A 454 -25.19 53.16 -13.23
CA GLN A 454 -24.32 53.89 -12.31
C GLN A 454 -24.49 55.41 -12.44
N VAL A 455 -24.59 55.93 -13.68
CA VAL A 455 -24.91 57.35 -13.92
C VAL A 455 -26.31 57.69 -13.39
N GLY A 456 -27.30 56.80 -13.58
CA GLY A 456 -28.64 56.96 -13.03
C GLY A 456 -28.67 57.03 -11.51
N GLU A 457 -27.92 56.15 -10.84
CA GLU A 457 -27.80 56.12 -9.38
C GLU A 457 -27.10 57.37 -8.82
N GLU A 458 -26.05 57.87 -9.47
CA GLU A 458 -25.37 59.10 -9.06
C GLU A 458 -26.25 60.35 -9.26
N VAL A 459 -27.08 60.38 -10.30
CA VAL A 459 -27.98 61.52 -10.58
C VAL A 459 -29.24 61.50 -9.69
N VAL A 460 -29.77 60.32 -9.34
CA VAL A 460 -30.99 60.18 -8.51
C VAL A 460 -30.68 60.11 -7.00
N GLY A 461 -29.47 59.68 -6.61
CA GLY A 461 -29.06 59.45 -5.21
C GLY A 461 -28.83 60.69 -4.32
N SER A 462 -29.07 61.91 -4.81
CA SER A 462 -28.85 63.14 -4.02
C SER A 462 -29.91 63.41 -2.93
N GLY A 463 -31.02 62.66 -2.90
CA GLY A 463 -32.06 62.81 -1.87
C GLY A 463 -31.64 62.29 -0.50
N ASP A 464 -31.21 61.03 -0.44
CA ASP A 464 -30.88 60.33 0.82
C ASP A 464 -29.57 60.83 1.43
N ARG A 465 -28.54 61.11 0.60
CA ARG A 465 -27.26 61.64 1.08
C ARG A 465 -27.40 63.00 1.78
N ARG A 466 -28.36 63.85 1.36
CA ARG A 466 -28.54 65.20 1.92
C ARG A 466 -28.93 65.19 3.41
N ILE A 467 -29.56 64.13 3.90
CA ILE A 467 -30.06 64.06 5.28
C ILE A 467 -29.15 63.24 6.21
N GLN A 468 -28.19 62.47 5.69
CA GLN A 468 -27.35 61.58 6.49
C GLN A 468 -26.57 62.29 7.60
N TRP A 469 -25.99 63.47 7.32
CA TRP A 469 -25.34 64.27 8.37
C TRP A 469 -26.31 64.79 9.42
N LEU A 470 -27.56 65.10 9.04
CA LEU A 470 -28.59 65.50 10.00
C LEU A 470 -29.03 64.33 10.89
N GLU A 471 -29.08 63.12 10.33
CA GLU A 471 -29.35 61.89 11.08
C GLU A 471 -28.22 61.56 12.05
N LEU A 472 -26.96 61.67 11.62
CA LEU A 472 -25.78 61.50 12.49
C LEU A 472 -25.81 62.50 13.65
N MET A 473 -26.07 63.79 13.38
CA MET A 473 -26.14 64.80 14.43
C MET A 473 -27.29 64.52 15.42
N LYS A 474 -28.43 64.02 14.93
CA LYS A 474 -29.54 63.59 15.80
C LYS A 474 -29.19 62.35 16.61
N ALA A 475 -28.44 61.41 16.05
CA ALA A 475 -27.92 60.23 16.74
C ALA A 475 -26.94 60.60 17.86
N ILE A 476 -25.96 61.48 17.59
CA ILE A 476 -25.03 62.00 18.59
C ILE A 476 -25.80 62.71 19.71
N THR A 477 -26.79 63.53 19.36
CA THR A 477 -27.62 64.23 20.36
C THR A 477 -28.41 63.25 21.22
N ALA A 478 -28.96 62.18 20.63
CA ALA A 478 -29.69 61.14 21.36
C ALA A 478 -28.78 60.32 22.30
N ALA A 479 -27.48 60.21 21.99
CA ALA A 479 -26.51 59.50 22.81
C ALA A 479 -26.02 60.30 24.04
N LEU A 480 -26.29 61.61 24.11
CA LEU A 480 -25.91 62.43 25.26
C LEU A 480 -26.83 62.12 26.46
N PRO A 481 -26.29 62.09 27.69
CA PRO A 481 -27.09 61.79 28.86
C PRO A 481 -28.12 62.90 29.11
N VAL A 482 -29.37 62.49 29.31
CA VAL A 482 -30.44 63.38 29.75
C VAL A 482 -30.52 63.31 31.28
N THR A 483 -30.56 64.45 31.95
CA THR A 483 -30.74 64.49 33.40
C THR A 483 -32.17 64.03 33.70
N GLN A 484 -32.32 62.98 34.53
CA GLN A 484 -33.64 62.43 34.87
C GLN A 484 -34.56 63.56 35.37
N ASP A 485 -35.74 63.66 34.74
CA ASP A 485 -36.87 64.55 35.07
C ASP A 485 -36.85 66.01 34.57
N MET A 486 -36.18 66.36 33.45
CA MET A 486 -36.36 67.69 32.80
C MET A 486 -36.76 67.67 31.32
N PRO A 487 -37.63 68.61 30.88
CA PRO A 487 -37.87 68.91 29.48
C PRO A 487 -36.62 69.53 28.80
N VAL A 488 -36.46 69.28 27.51
CA VAL A 488 -35.37 69.85 26.68
C VAL A 488 -35.43 71.38 26.68
N GLY A 489 -34.39 72.05 27.20
CA GLY A 489 -34.21 73.51 27.10
C GLY A 489 -34.32 74.31 28.42
N GLU A 490 -34.54 73.68 29.56
CA GLU A 490 -34.47 74.33 30.88
C GLU A 490 -33.13 74.06 31.58
N TYR A 491 -32.60 75.06 32.30
CA TYR A 491 -31.31 74.96 33.03
C TYR A 491 -31.55 74.71 34.53
N VAL A 492 -30.85 73.73 35.12
CA VAL A 492 -30.84 73.56 36.59
C VAL A 492 -30.02 74.68 37.22
N SER A 493 -30.61 75.45 38.12
CA SER A 493 -29.84 76.42 38.91
C SER A 493 -28.82 75.69 39.79
N HIS A 494 -27.62 76.22 39.91
CA HIS A 494 -26.57 75.68 40.80
C HIS A 494 -26.97 75.66 42.29
N LYS A 495 -28.11 76.27 42.64
CA LYS A 495 -28.71 76.23 43.98
C LYS A 495 -29.46 74.92 44.27
N ASP A 496 -29.98 74.23 43.25
CA ASP A 496 -30.83 73.04 43.41
C ASP A 496 -30.02 71.73 43.36
N THR A 497 -29.10 71.63 42.40
CA THR A 497 -28.17 70.50 42.27
C THR A 497 -26.78 71.02 41.98
N ALA A 498 -25.80 70.61 42.78
CA ALA A 498 -24.41 71.03 42.60
C ALA A 498 -23.85 70.55 41.24
N LEU A 499 -23.00 71.36 40.61
CA LEU A 499 -22.41 71.08 39.29
C LEU A 499 -21.70 69.71 39.24
N ASP A 500 -21.12 69.25 40.35
CA ASP A 500 -20.40 67.98 40.47
C ASP A 500 -21.30 66.74 40.67
N GLU A 501 -22.62 66.94 40.81
CA GLU A 501 -23.64 65.90 40.92
C GLU A 501 -24.50 65.76 39.67
N ARG A 502 -24.34 66.66 38.69
CA ARG A 502 -25.08 66.64 37.42
C ARG A 502 -24.43 65.70 36.42
N ARG A 503 -25.22 64.78 35.85
CA ARG A 503 -24.79 63.81 34.83
C ARG A 503 -24.83 64.40 33.42
N GLU A 504 -24.34 65.63 33.28
CA GLU A 504 -24.34 66.38 32.02
C GLU A 504 -22.97 66.29 31.35
N LEU A 505 -22.95 66.28 30.01
CA LEU A 505 -21.73 66.41 29.21
C LEU A 505 -21.79 67.72 28.42
N TYR A 506 -20.69 68.46 28.43
CA TYR A 506 -20.52 69.70 27.68
C TYR A 506 -19.62 69.39 26.48
N ILE A 507 -20.12 69.62 25.26
CA ILE A 507 -19.38 69.35 24.02
C ILE A 507 -18.78 70.65 23.50
N ASP A 508 -17.46 70.66 23.30
CA ASP A 508 -16.72 71.83 22.82
C ASP A 508 -16.75 71.91 21.28
N HIS A 509 -16.44 70.79 20.61
CA HIS A 509 -16.53 70.68 19.16
C HIS A 509 -16.65 69.22 18.72
N ILE A 510 -17.06 69.05 17.45
CA ILE A 510 -17.12 67.75 16.76
C ILE A 510 -16.33 67.90 15.46
N GLU A 511 -15.35 67.02 15.25
CA GLU A 511 -14.54 66.94 14.04
C GLU A 511 -14.81 65.65 13.28
N SER A 512 -14.60 65.66 11.97
CA SER A 512 -14.78 64.49 11.10
C SER A 512 -13.67 64.39 10.06
N GLU A 513 -13.09 63.19 9.91
CA GLU A 513 -12.09 62.89 8.89
C GLU A 513 -12.52 61.68 8.06
N TYR A 514 -12.38 61.77 6.73
CA TYR A 514 -12.72 60.68 5.82
C TYR A 514 -11.51 59.78 5.54
N PHE A 515 -11.72 58.47 5.66
CA PHE A 515 -10.73 57.44 5.35
C PHE A 515 -11.22 56.61 4.16
N PRO A 516 -10.44 56.50 3.07
CA PRO A 516 -10.73 55.57 1.98
C PRO A 516 -10.75 54.10 2.44
N ASP A 517 -10.01 53.79 3.50
CA ASP A 517 -10.03 52.51 4.19
C ASP A 517 -9.80 52.70 5.70
N LEU A 518 -10.82 52.41 6.49
CA LEU A 518 -10.82 52.51 7.95
C LEU A 518 -9.86 51.52 8.63
N SER A 519 -9.37 50.51 7.90
CA SER A 519 -8.34 49.59 8.41
C SER A 519 -7.07 50.36 8.84
N THR A 520 -6.79 51.49 8.21
CA THR A 520 -5.63 52.34 8.51
C THR A 520 -5.76 53.04 9.86
N TRP A 521 -6.95 53.51 10.22
CA TRP A 521 -7.25 54.05 11.56
C TRP A 521 -7.22 52.92 12.61
N TRP A 522 -7.80 51.75 12.28
CA TRP A 522 -7.83 50.60 13.18
C TRP A 522 -6.45 49.98 13.45
N ALA A 523 -5.52 50.06 12.50
CA ALA A 523 -4.17 49.49 12.63
C ALA A 523 -3.33 50.15 13.74
N ASN A 524 -3.76 51.28 14.30
CA ASN A 524 -3.15 51.86 15.48
C ASN A 524 -3.45 50.99 16.72
N ASN A 525 -2.44 50.32 17.27
CA ASN A 525 -2.58 49.40 18.40
C ASN A 525 -3.26 50.05 19.63
N GLN A 526 -3.11 51.36 19.83
CA GLN A 526 -3.79 52.06 20.93
C GLN A 526 -5.31 52.14 20.75
N VAL A 527 -5.81 52.20 19.50
CA VAL A 527 -7.24 52.18 19.18
C VAL A 527 -7.84 50.83 19.52
N GLN A 528 -7.14 49.75 19.15
CA GLN A 528 -7.58 48.37 19.41
C GLN A 528 -7.64 48.08 20.91
N VAL A 529 -6.61 48.47 21.66
CA VAL A 529 -6.57 48.33 23.13
C VAL A 529 -7.71 49.10 23.79
N LYS A 530 -7.92 50.37 23.43
CA LYS A 530 -9.00 51.20 23.99
C LYS A 530 -10.39 50.65 23.68
N ASN A 531 -10.60 50.12 22.48
CA ASN A 531 -11.86 49.47 22.13
C ASN A 531 -12.07 48.17 22.91
N TYR A 532 -11.01 47.36 23.07
CA TYR A 532 -11.06 46.16 23.90
C TYR A 532 -11.43 46.48 25.35
N GLU A 533 -10.79 47.49 25.94
CA GLU A 533 -11.11 47.96 27.29
C GLU A 533 -12.57 48.38 27.42
N LEU A 534 -13.11 49.11 26.44
CA LEU A 534 -14.52 49.47 26.42
C LEU A 534 -15.40 48.22 26.39
N MET A 535 -15.13 47.28 25.48
CA MET A 535 -15.92 46.05 25.34
C MET A 535 -15.90 45.22 26.63
N ALA A 536 -14.72 45.08 27.25
CA ALA A 536 -14.56 44.43 28.54
C ALA A 536 -15.34 45.14 29.65
N PHE A 537 -15.27 46.48 29.70
CA PHE A 537 -16.03 47.29 30.65
C PHE A 537 -17.56 47.13 30.47
N LEU A 538 -18.05 47.23 29.23
CA LEU A 538 -19.48 47.10 28.93
C LEU A 538 -20.00 45.69 29.23
N LYS A 539 -19.23 44.64 28.91
CA LYS A 539 -19.58 43.24 29.21
C LYS A 539 -19.65 42.98 30.72
N LYS A 540 -18.67 43.47 31.49
CA LYS A 540 -18.62 43.31 32.95
C LYS A 540 -19.70 44.11 33.68
N ARG A 541 -19.97 45.35 33.24
CA ARG A 541 -20.87 46.27 33.94
C ARG A 541 -22.33 46.16 33.50
N PHE A 542 -22.56 45.76 32.26
CA PHE A 542 -23.89 45.63 31.65
C PHE A 542 -23.98 44.32 30.83
N PRO A 543 -24.01 43.15 31.50
CA PRO A 543 -24.17 41.87 30.83
C PRO A 543 -25.54 41.81 30.14
N ILE A 544 -25.55 41.49 28.85
CA ILE A 544 -26.77 41.23 28.09
C ILE A 544 -26.72 39.77 27.65
N ALA A 545 -27.84 39.03 27.80
CA ALA A 545 -28.00 37.71 27.21
C ALA A 545 -28.14 37.88 25.69
N GLU A 546 -27.10 37.54 24.93
CA GLU A 546 -27.23 37.47 23.47
C GLU A 546 -28.09 36.26 23.08
N PRO A 547 -28.94 36.36 22.03
CA PRO A 547 -29.72 35.25 21.56
C PRO A 547 -28.79 34.17 20.99
N VAL A 548 -28.87 32.97 21.58
CA VAL A 548 -28.11 31.77 21.24
C VAL A 548 -28.32 31.42 19.76
N VAL A 549 -27.28 31.55 18.95
CA VAL A 549 -27.17 30.87 17.65
C VAL A 549 -26.62 29.49 17.95
N GLY A 550 -27.51 28.50 17.98
CA GLY A 550 -27.13 27.10 18.20
C GLY A 550 -26.42 26.52 16.99
N ASP A 551 -25.22 25.99 17.21
CA ASP A 551 -25.02 24.58 16.94
C ASP A 551 -24.13 23.95 18.03
N ASN A 552 -24.41 22.69 18.30
CA ASN A 552 -24.12 21.98 19.53
C ASN A 552 -22.67 21.49 19.61
N ASP A 553 -22.06 21.59 20.80
CA ASP A 553 -21.25 20.50 21.33
C ASP A 553 -21.28 20.47 22.87
N VAL A 554 -21.74 19.30 23.35
CA VAL A 554 -21.52 18.64 24.64
C VAL A 554 -22.08 19.29 25.93
N ALA A 555 -22.88 18.45 26.58
CA ALA A 555 -23.54 18.58 27.87
C ALA A 555 -22.69 19.06 29.05
N GLY A 556 -23.34 19.88 29.89
CA GLY A 556 -23.23 19.84 31.34
C GLY A 556 -22.25 20.84 31.94
N VAL A 557 -22.76 21.78 32.74
CA VAL A 557 -22.49 21.90 34.19
C VAL A 557 -23.03 23.24 34.69
N GLU A 558 -23.43 23.18 35.95
CA GLU A 558 -24.24 24.08 36.75
C GLU A 558 -23.68 25.49 36.94
N THR A 559 -24.62 26.41 37.14
CA THR A 559 -24.42 27.73 37.74
C THR A 559 -23.88 27.58 39.17
N GLY A 560 -22.69 28.13 39.44
CA GLY A 560 -22.08 28.17 40.76
C GLY A 560 -21.32 29.47 40.98
N ASP A 561 -21.91 30.30 41.84
CA ASP A 561 -21.40 31.52 42.47
C ASP A 561 -20.00 31.32 43.07
N SER A 562 -19.04 32.21 42.82
CA SER A 562 -18.10 32.74 43.84
C SER A 562 -16.91 33.52 43.30
N ASP A 563 -16.65 34.59 44.04
CA ASP A 563 -15.40 35.24 44.38
C ASP A 563 -14.73 36.25 43.44
N SER A 564 -14.69 37.46 44.00
CA SER A 564 -14.28 38.74 43.47
C SER A 564 -12.87 39.12 43.92
N SER A 565 -11.90 38.21 43.92
CA SER A 565 -10.54 38.50 44.41
C SER A 565 -9.37 38.18 43.47
N ASP A 566 -9.58 37.48 42.35
CA ASP A 566 -8.47 37.12 41.44
C ASP A 566 -8.37 37.99 40.16
N MET A 567 -9.15 39.07 40.07
CA MET A 567 -9.25 39.91 38.84
C MET A 567 -8.53 41.27 38.92
N LEU A 568 -7.33 41.31 39.51
CA LEU A 568 -6.44 42.49 39.46
C LEU A 568 -5.00 42.18 39.00
N ASP A 569 -4.61 40.90 38.90
CA ASP A 569 -3.24 40.52 38.52
C ASP A 569 -3.02 40.42 37.00
N GLU A 570 -4.07 40.51 36.18
CA GLU A 570 -3.95 40.41 34.71
C GLU A 570 -4.16 41.75 33.96
N LEU A 571 -4.35 42.86 34.70
CA LEU A 571 -4.55 44.21 34.16
C LEU A 571 -3.38 45.17 34.48
N GLY A 572 -2.31 44.67 35.11
CA GLY A 572 -1.19 45.47 35.64
C GLY A 572 0.15 45.37 34.89
N THR A 573 0.22 44.74 33.70
CA THR A 573 1.50 44.48 33.01
C THR A 573 1.71 45.25 31.71
N LEU A 574 1.10 46.42 31.55
CA LEU A 574 1.45 47.35 30.46
C LEU A 574 1.57 48.77 31.01
N ASP A 575 2.49 48.97 31.96
CA ASP A 575 2.94 50.29 32.35
C ASP A 575 4.05 50.80 31.41
N GLU A 576 3.98 52.10 31.15
CA GLU A 576 4.68 52.96 30.19
C GLU A 576 6.20 53.11 30.38
N GLN A 577 6.94 52.04 30.68
CA GLN A 577 8.36 52.17 31.00
C GLN A 577 9.20 50.94 30.66
N ASP A 578 9.31 50.62 29.36
CA ASP A 578 10.50 49.97 28.80
C ASP A 578 10.48 50.10 27.26
N GLY A 579 10.90 51.27 26.80
CA GLY A 579 11.25 51.51 25.41
C GLY A 579 12.60 50.88 25.08
N ALA A 580 12.64 49.56 24.92
CA ALA A 580 13.56 48.79 24.07
C ALA A 580 13.45 47.31 24.48
N ASP A 581 13.09 46.47 23.51
CA ASP A 581 13.19 45.01 23.58
C ASP A 581 12.01 44.24 24.23
N SER A 582 10.82 44.37 23.62
CA SER A 582 9.92 43.22 23.42
C SER A 582 9.00 43.50 22.22
N GLY A 583 9.08 42.64 21.19
CA GLY A 583 8.22 42.69 20.01
C GLY A 583 6.77 42.37 20.40
N GLY A 584 5.91 43.38 20.35
CA GLY A 584 4.52 43.30 20.81
C GLY A 584 3.64 42.48 19.87
N ALA A 585 3.13 41.36 20.38
CA ALA A 585 1.98 40.67 19.82
C ALA A 585 0.76 41.61 19.88
N GLY A 586 0.20 41.96 18.72
CA GLY A 586 -1.02 42.76 18.62
C GLY A 586 -2.25 41.94 19.04
N LEU A 587 -3.21 42.58 19.71
CA LEU A 587 -4.52 42.00 19.98
C LEU A 587 -5.28 41.89 18.65
N ASP A 588 -5.44 40.69 18.08
CA ASP A 588 -6.11 40.48 16.78
C ASP A 588 -7.64 40.60 16.91
N LEU A 589 -8.12 41.84 17.03
CA LEU A 589 -9.54 42.17 17.13
C LEU A 589 -10.09 42.56 15.75
N PRO A 590 -11.22 41.97 15.30
CA PRO A 590 -11.82 42.32 14.02
C PRO A 590 -12.24 43.79 14.02
N GLY A 591 -11.68 44.57 13.09
CA GLY A 591 -11.89 46.01 12.97
C GLY A 591 -12.72 46.43 11.75
N PRO A 592 -13.07 47.72 11.67
CA PRO A 592 -13.74 48.27 10.49
C PRO A 592 -12.82 48.24 9.27
N THR A 593 -13.39 47.92 8.11
CA THR A 593 -12.70 47.94 6.82
C THR A 593 -13.52 48.68 5.78
N GLY A 594 -12.86 49.20 4.75
CA GLY A 594 -13.51 49.95 3.68
C GLY A 594 -13.72 51.43 4.02
N PRO A 595 -14.34 52.20 3.11
CA PRO A 595 -14.44 53.64 3.25
C PRO A 595 -15.39 54.06 4.37
N GLY A 596 -15.08 55.16 5.06
CA GLY A 596 -15.95 55.75 6.06
C GLY A 596 -15.32 56.95 6.78
N TRP A 597 -16.04 57.46 7.77
CA TRP A 597 -15.64 58.65 8.53
C TRP A 597 -15.24 58.27 9.95
N ILE A 598 -14.25 58.95 10.50
CA ILE A 598 -13.98 58.98 11.94
C ILE A 598 -14.54 60.27 12.48
N ILE A 599 -15.44 60.16 13.47
CA ILE A 599 -16.03 61.30 14.16
C ILE A 599 -15.39 61.44 15.52
N GLU A 600 -14.80 62.59 15.79
CA GLU A 600 -14.20 62.95 17.07
C GLU A 600 -15.09 63.95 17.81
N ILE A 601 -15.41 63.66 19.06
CA ILE A 601 -16.16 64.52 19.97
C ILE A 601 -15.25 64.89 21.15
N GLN A 602 -14.92 66.18 21.26
CA GLN A 602 -14.20 66.70 22.42
C GLN A 602 -15.17 67.43 23.35
N GLY A 603 -15.03 67.17 24.64
CA GLY A 603 -15.90 67.77 25.64
C GLY A 603 -15.38 67.60 27.07
N TYR A 604 -16.23 67.97 28.02
CA TYR A 604 -15.94 67.85 29.44
C TYR A 604 -17.18 67.66 30.28
N HIS A 605 -17.00 67.22 31.53
CA HIS A 605 -18.06 67.18 32.53
C HIS A 605 -17.53 67.54 33.92
N TYR A 606 -18.46 67.88 34.81
CA TYR A 606 -18.17 68.19 36.21
C TYR A 606 -18.53 67.04 37.18
N PHE A 607 -19.25 66.01 36.72
CA PHE A 607 -19.69 64.85 37.51
C PHE A 607 -18.53 64.02 38.11
N ASN A 608 -17.95 64.48 39.20
CA ASN A 608 -16.73 63.91 39.79
C ASN A 608 -16.83 63.75 41.32
N LYS A 609 -18.03 63.89 41.90
CA LYS A 609 -18.26 63.66 43.33
C LYS A 609 -18.23 62.18 43.72
N SER A 610 -18.72 61.31 42.83
CA SER A 610 -18.66 59.86 43.02
C SER A 610 -17.29 59.31 42.60
N LEU A 611 -16.55 58.74 43.55
CA LEU A 611 -15.25 58.08 43.30
C LEU A 611 -15.36 56.90 42.32
N SER A 612 -16.52 56.24 42.24
CA SER A 612 -16.73 55.04 41.41
C SER A 612 -17.43 55.30 40.09
N LEU A 613 -18.07 56.46 39.91
CA LEU A 613 -18.88 56.79 38.71
C LEU A 613 -18.44 58.08 38.01
N GLY A 614 -17.49 58.84 38.57
CA GLY A 614 -16.92 60.03 37.94
C GLY A 614 -15.77 59.72 36.96
N GLY A 615 -15.12 60.77 36.44
CA GLY A 615 -14.05 60.67 35.45
C GLY A 615 -14.47 59.93 34.17
N ALA A 616 -13.54 59.17 33.56
CA ALA A 616 -13.82 58.41 32.35
C ALA A 616 -14.96 57.38 32.48
N VAL A 617 -15.23 56.89 33.70
CA VAL A 617 -16.34 55.95 33.95
C VAL A 617 -17.69 56.61 33.62
N HIS A 618 -17.84 57.90 33.89
CA HIS A 618 -19.07 58.63 33.55
C HIS A 618 -19.28 58.67 32.03
N VAL A 619 -18.24 59.04 31.27
CA VAL A 619 -18.28 59.12 29.81
C VAL A 619 -18.52 57.74 29.19
N ARG A 620 -17.86 56.69 29.71
CA ARG A 620 -18.05 55.29 29.27
C ARG A 620 -19.46 54.76 29.53
N SER A 621 -20.03 55.06 30.71
CA SER A 621 -21.36 54.58 31.11
C SER A 621 -22.53 55.39 30.54
N THR A 622 -22.26 56.55 29.92
CA THR A 622 -23.24 57.39 29.25
C THR A 622 -23.00 57.41 27.74
N LEU A 623 -22.20 58.35 27.24
CA LEU A 623 -22.01 58.61 25.81
C LEU A 623 -21.52 57.38 25.03
N LEU A 624 -20.45 56.70 25.45
CA LEU A 624 -19.92 55.56 24.67
C LEU A 624 -20.88 54.37 24.68
N LYS A 625 -21.55 54.13 25.81
CA LYS A 625 -22.57 53.09 25.93
C LYS A 625 -23.72 53.33 24.95
N GLU A 626 -24.24 54.56 24.88
CA GLU A 626 -25.35 54.89 23.99
C GLU A 626 -24.91 54.99 22.51
N LEU A 627 -23.67 55.36 22.22
CA LEU A 627 -23.13 55.25 20.85
C LEU A 627 -22.99 53.80 20.40
N GLU A 628 -22.66 52.87 21.31
CA GLU A 628 -22.51 51.45 20.99
C GLU A 628 -23.86 50.72 20.90
N ARG A 629 -24.79 51.01 21.84
CA ARG A 629 -26.00 50.20 22.06
C ARG A 629 -27.30 50.98 21.91
N GLY A 630 -27.24 52.30 21.79
CA GLY A 630 -28.42 53.15 21.77
C GLY A 630 -29.17 53.07 20.44
N SER A 631 -30.27 53.81 20.42
CA SER A 631 -31.13 53.97 19.27
C SER A 631 -31.56 55.42 19.13
N VAL A 632 -31.98 55.79 17.92
CA VAL A 632 -32.53 57.11 17.63
C VAL A 632 -33.76 56.95 16.76
N VAL A 633 -34.78 57.76 17.07
CA VAL A 633 -36.02 57.79 16.32
C VAL A 633 -35.88 58.77 15.15
N LEU A 634 -35.97 58.27 13.93
CA LEU A 634 -35.83 59.06 12.69
C LEU A 634 -37.08 58.94 11.82
N PRO A 635 -37.44 59.99 11.06
CA PRO A 635 -38.55 59.91 10.11
C PRO A 635 -38.17 58.96 8.97
N ASN A 636 -38.87 57.83 8.86
CA ASN A 636 -38.76 56.93 7.73
C ASN A 636 -39.65 57.45 6.61
N LYS A 637 -39.04 57.86 5.49
CA LYS A 637 -39.77 58.33 4.30
C LYS A 637 -39.97 57.25 3.23
N SER A 638 -39.42 56.05 3.42
CA SER A 638 -39.54 54.95 2.45
C SER A 638 -40.97 54.43 2.30
N ASP A 639 -41.81 54.63 3.32
CA ASP A 639 -43.22 54.25 3.37
C ASP A 639 -44.18 55.31 2.77
N GLY A 640 -43.66 56.48 2.38
CA GLY A 640 -44.45 57.61 1.86
C GLY A 640 -45.28 58.35 2.92
N THR A 641 -45.30 57.91 4.19
CA THR A 641 -46.08 58.49 5.29
C THR A 641 -45.22 59.25 6.31
N GLY A 642 -43.89 59.09 6.28
CA GLY A 642 -42.96 59.85 7.14
C GLY A 642 -42.95 59.37 8.58
N THR A 643 -43.21 58.08 8.79
CA THR A 643 -43.47 57.48 10.10
C THR A 643 -42.19 57.48 10.95
N GLN A 644 -42.29 57.85 12.23
CA GLN A 644 -41.14 57.83 13.14
C GLN A 644 -40.73 56.38 13.42
N THR A 645 -39.55 55.98 12.95
CA THR A 645 -39.00 54.63 13.10
C THR A 645 -37.75 54.69 13.96
N GLU A 646 -37.64 53.77 14.91
CA GLU A 646 -36.45 53.60 15.73
C GLU A 646 -35.37 52.83 14.95
N PHE A 647 -34.18 53.43 14.86
CA PHE A 647 -32.98 52.83 14.28
C PHE A 647 -31.89 52.73 15.33
N THR A 648 -31.20 51.60 15.38
CA THR A 648 -30.02 51.43 16.23
C THR A 648 -28.84 52.26 15.70
N MET A 649 -27.90 52.62 16.58
CA MET A 649 -26.66 53.29 16.15
C MET A 649 -25.90 52.45 15.10
N LYS A 650 -25.87 51.13 15.28
CA LYS A 650 -25.26 50.20 14.33
C LYS A 650 -25.94 50.21 12.96
N GLU A 651 -27.27 50.30 12.91
CA GLU A 651 -28.00 50.42 11.63
C GLU A 651 -27.62 51.72 10.92
N LEU A 652 -27.43 52.83 11.65
CA LEU A 652 -26.91 54.10 11.12
C LEU A 652 -25.46 54.05 10.64
N GLY A 653 -24.78 52.93 10.85
CA GLY A 653 -23.36 52.73 10.55
C GLY A 653 -22.42 53.35 11.58
N ILE A 654 -22.92 53.68 12.77
CA ILE A 654 -22.12 54.12 13.91
C ILE A 654 -21.61 52.88 14.65
N GLY A 655 -20.31 52.82 14.90
CA GLY A 655 -19.71 51.72 15.66
C GLY A 655 -18.30 52.05 16.15
N PHE A 656 -17.71 51.11 16.89
CA PHE A 656 -16.35 51.24 17.46
C PHE A 656 -16.11 52.56 18.22
N PRO A 657 -17.00 52.97 19.15
CA PRO A 657 -16.74 54.13 19.98
C PRO A 657 -15.60 53.85 20.95
N ILE A 658 -14.67 54.79 21.09
CA ILE A 658 -13.54 54.69 22.00
C ILE A 658 -13.34 55.99 22.75
N LEU A 659 -12.76 55.90 23.95
CA LEU A 659 -12.27 57.06 24.68
C LEU A 659 -10.82 57.32 24.26
N ALA A 660 -10.63 58.17 23.23
CA ALA A 660 -9.34 58.40 22.59
C ALA A 660 -8.36 59.16 23.48
N VAL A 661 -8.81 60.11 24.30
CA VAL A 661 -7.95 60.81 25.27
C VAL A 661 -8.71 60.96 26.60
N GLU A 662 -8.06 60.53 27.67
CA GLU A 662 -8.52 60.73 29.05
C GLU A 662 -7.63 61.80 29.70
N SER A 663 -8.20 62.95 30.08
CA SER A 663 -7.46 63.89 30.93
C SER A 663 -7.42 63.33 32.35
N GLY A 664 -6.29 62.73 32.76
CA GLY A 664 -6.12 61.91 33.97
C GLY A 664 -6.97 62.25 35.21
N GLN A 665 -6.37 62.78 36.28
CA GLN A 665 -7.15 63.14 37.48
C GLN A 665 -7.97 64.42 37.21
N PRO A 666 -9.28 64.45 37.55
CA PRO A 666 -10.12 65.64 37.36
C PRO A 666 -9.51 66.91 37.95
N VAL A 667 -9.38 67.95 37.15
CA VAL A 667 -8.68 69.21 37.49
C VAL A 667 -9.65 70.18 38.15
N LEU A 668 -9.27 70.71 39.30
CA LEU A 668 -10.05 71.72 40.01
C LEU A 668 -10.10 73.01 39.17
N THR A 669 -11.27 73.32 38.62
CA THR A 669 -11.48 74.43 37.68
C THR A 669 -12.47 75.42 38.26
N PRO A 670 -12.14 76.74 38.29
CA PRO A 670 -13.10 77.76 38.68
C PRO A 670 -14.12 77.96 37.54
N VAL A 671 -15.39 77.64 37.81
CA VAL A 671 -16.50 77.86 36.88
C VAL A 671 -17.21 79.16 37.28
N PRO A 672 -17.30 80.17 36.40
CA PRO A 672 -17.96 81.43 36.73
C PRO A 672 -19.40 81.18 37.19
N ASN A 673 -19.80 81.80 38.29
CA ASN A 673 -21.18 81.74 38.75
C ASN A 673 -22.04 82.65 37.85
N PRO A 674 -23.01 82.12 37.06
CA PRO A 674 -23.85 82.93 36.19
C PRO A 674 -24.79 83.87 36.96
N ASP A 675 -25.11 83.57 38.22
CA ASP A 675 -25.91 84.43 39.11
C ASP A 675 -25.07 85.53 39.79
N PHE A 676 -23.75 85.57 39.55
CA PHE A 676 -22.86 86.60 40.08
C PHE A 676 -23.09 87.93 39.34
N ALA A 677 -23.74 88.89 40.00
CA ALA A 677 -23.91 90.25 39.48
C ALA A 677 -22.68 91.12 39.80
N PRO A 678 -21.83 91.51 38.83
CA PRO A 678 -20.79 92.50 39.06
C PRO A 678 -21.43 93.86 39.32
N THR A 679 -20.99 94.58 40.35
CA THR A 679 -21.46 95.95 40.62
C THR A 679 -21.07 96.88 39.48
N THR A 680 -22.01 97.17 38.57
CA THR A 680 -21.81 98.05 37.41
C THR A 680 -21.64 99.53 37.80
N GLY A 681 -20.62 100.18 37.25
CA GLY A 681 -20.48 101.64 37.18
C GLY A 681 -20.40 102.08 35.70
N GLY A 682 -21.24 103.06 35.30
CA GLY A 682 -21.47 103.53 33.92
C GLY A 682 -20.21 104.05 33.19
N THR A 683 -20.21 104.30 31.87
CA THR A 683 -21.14 105.18 31.13
C THR A 683 -20.97 105.12 29.59
N ASN A 684 -22.11 105.06 28.89
CA ASN A 684 -22.59 105.70 27.64
C ASN A 684 -21.77 105.92 26.33
N GLY A 685 -22.43 105.50 25.23
CA GLY A 685 -22.59 106.18 23.92
C GLY A 685 -21.82 105.53 22.75
N GLY A 686 -22.34 105.17 21.57
CA GLY A 686 -23.64 105.29 20.90
C GLY A 686 -23.41 105.38 19.37
N LEU A 687 -24.25 104.69 18.57
CA LEU A 687 -24.43 104.76 17.09
C LEU A 687 -23.33 104.05 16.23
N GLY A 688 -23.62 103.33 15.13
CA GLY A 688 -24.85 103.14 14.37
C GLY A 688 -24.71 102.04 13.30
N GLU A 689 -25.83 101.78 12.62
CA GLU A 689 -26.17 100.65 11.74
C GLU A 689 -25.89 100.94 10.24
N GLY A 690 -25.72 99.89 9.43
CA GLY A 690 -25.67 99.91 7.96
C GLY A 690 -24.40 99.27 7.39
N GLY A 691 -24.37 98.43 6.36
CA GLY A 691 -25.36 97.98 5.39
C GLY A 691 -24.62 97.17 4.31
N PHE A 692 -25.37 96.32 3.60
CA PHE A 692 -24.99 95.44 2.48
C PHE A 692 -24.11 96.07 1.38
N GLY A 693 -23.32 95.23 0.69
CA GLY A 693 -22.88 95.49 -0.69
C GLY A 693 -21.65 94.69 -1.12
N GLY A 694 -21.84 93.70 -2.00
CA GLY A 694 -20.75 92.96 -2.66
C GLY A 694 -20.16 93.71 -3.87
N ALA A 695 -19.06 93.18 -4.41
CA ALA A 695 -18.74 93.14 -5.85
C ALA A 695 -17.34 92.52 -6.10
N SER A 696 -17.36 91.48 -6.93
CA SER A 696 -16.44 91.13 -8.03
C SER A 696 -15.15 91.95 -8.30
N GLY A 697 -14.12 91.21 -8.75
CA GLY A 697 -13.07 91.67 -9.67
C GLY A 697 -11.91 90.67 -9.73
N GLU A 698 -11.91 89.70 -10.65
CA GLU A 698 -11.30 89.72 -12.00
C GLU A 698 -9.76 89.56 -12.06
N PHE A 699 -9.38 88.40 -12.63
CA PHE A 699 -8.29 88.08 -13.57
C PHE A 699 -7.00 88.92 -13.64
N GLY A 700 -5.87 88.21 -13.66
CA GLY A 700 -4.61 88.74 -14.18
C GLY A 700 -3.49 87.69 -14.22
N ASP A 701 -3.04 87.40 -15.44
CA ASP A 701 -2.07 86.40 -15.90
C ASP A 701 -0.65 86.44 -15.30
N ALA A 702 0.06 85.33 -15.55
CA ALA A 702 1.48 84.98 -15.31
C ALA A 702 2.51 85.95 -16.00
N PRO A 703 3.85 85.69 -16.11
CA PRO A 703 4.69 84.56 -15.66
C PRO A 703 6.10 84.96 -15.11
N GLY A 704 6.94 83.96 -14.75
CA GLY A 704 8.41 84.10 -14.92
C GLY A 704 9.34 83.71 -13.76
N ALA A 705 9.91 82.51 -13.89
CA ALA A 705 11.35 82.16 -13.83
C ALA A 705 12.27 82.49 -12.62
N LEU A 706 12.99 81.43 -12.22
CA LEU A 706 14.41 81.34 -11.83
C LEU A 706 14.87 81.84 -10.44
N GLY A 707 15.24 80.87 -9.60
CA GLY A 707 16.63 80.71 -9.16
C GLY A 707 17.02 81.19 -7.75
N GLY A 708 17.71 80.31 -7.01
CA GLY A 708 18.71 80.71 -6.00
C GLY A 708 18.40 80.36 -4.54
N ALA A 709 19.19 79.43 -3.99
CA ALA A 709 19.37 79.06 -2.57
C ALA A 709 19.87 80.24 -1.69
N PRO A 710 20.26 80.09 -0.38
CA PRO A 710 20.40 78.92 0.52
C PRO A 710 19.70 79.14 1.90
N GLY A 711 19.55 78.20 2.85
CA GLY A 711 20.51 77.36 3.58
C GLY A 711 20.92 78.00 4.91
N GLY A 712 20.74 77.31 6.05
CA GLY A 712 21.33 77.74 7.34
C GLY A 712 20.70 77.14 8.61
N LEU A 713 21.23 76.00 9.07
CA LEU A 713 21.11 75.50 10.45
C LEU A 713 22.29 76.03 11.29
N ALA A 714 22.05 76.44 12.54
CA ALA A 714 23.09 76.50 13.58
C ALA A 714 22.48 76.54 15.01
N GLY A 715 22.63 75.42 15.74
CA GLY A 715 23.36 75.34 17.02
C GLY A 715 22.78 75.95 18.33
N PRO A 716 22.77 75.21 19.46
CA PRO A 716 22.18 75.61 20.74
C PRO A 716 23.18 76.21 21.75
N GLY A 717 22.67 76.83 22.82
CA GLY A 717 23.45 77.25 23.99
C GLY A 717 22.58 77.59 25.21
N SER A 718 22.74 76.79 26.27
CA SER A 718 22.14 76.91 27.60
C SER A 718 22.68 78.09 28.42
N LEU A 719 21.92 78.58 29.42
CA LEU A 719 22.33 78.62 30.84
C LEU A 719 21.26 79.26 31.76
N ALA A 720 21.35 78.85 33.03
CA ALA A 720 20.41 78.97 34.14
C ALA A 720 20.35 80.35 34.83
N GLY A 721 19.37 80.54 35.73
CA GLY A 721 19.39 81.61 36.74
C GLY A 721 18.07 81.80 37.50
N SER A 722 18.13 81.75 38.82
CA SER A 722 17.06 81.53 39.82
C SER A 722 16.64 82.77 40.63
N GLY A 723 15.32 82.94 40.87
CA GLY A 723 14.62 83.55 42.05
C GLY A 723 14.94 85.00 42.51
N PRO A 724 14.30 85.54 43.59
CA PRO A 724 13.09 85.16 44.33
C PRO A 724 12.12 86.35 44.65
N ALA A 725 11.21 86.16 45.63
CA ALA A 725 9.93 86.86 45.87
C ALA A 725 9.84 87.88 47.05
N GLY A 726 8.72 88.66 47.08
CA GLY A 726 7.94 89.10 48.28
C GLY A 726 8.01 90.58 48.73
N PRO A 727 7.20 91.05 49.72
CA PRO A 727 5.74 90.85 49.99
C PRO A 727 4.99 92.09 50.61
N GLY A 728 3.66 91.99 50.88
CA GLY A 728 3.02 92.55 52.11
C GLY A 728 1.72 93.41 52.01
N GLY A 729 0.63 92.97 52.68
CA GLY A 729 -0.49 93.83 53.19
C GLY A 729 -1.90 93.18 53.29
N PRO A 730 -2.78 93.49 54.29
CA PRO A 730 -3.68 92.52 54.98
C PRO A 730 -5.21 92.60 54.71
N ALA A 731 -5.97 91.69 55.35
CA ALA A 731 -7.35 91.22 55.12
C ALA A 731 -8.52 91.94 55.87
N ALA A 732 -9.78 91.69 55.42
CA ALA A 732 -11.04 91.88 56.17
C ALA A 732 -12.16 90.90 55.70
N GLU A 733 -12.88 90.28 56.65
CA GLU A 733 -13.99 89.32 56.48
C GLU A 733 -15.39 90.00 56.43
N GLY A 734 -16.37 89.37 55.75
CA GLY A 734 -17.76 89.31 56.26
C GLY A 734 -18.92 89.85 55.41
N ALA A 735 -19.13 89.31 54.20
CA ALA A 735 -20.46 89.16 53.59
C ALA A 735 -20.47 87.79 52.89
N GLU A 736 -21.53 86.99 52.99
CA GLU A 736 -21.67 85.79 52.13
C GLU A 736 -21.92 86.26 50.70
N VAL A 737 -20.83 86.70 50.08
CA VAL A 737 -20.73 87.01 48.66
C VAL A 737 -20.85 85.66 47.96
N GLU A 738 -21.90 85.49 47.14
CA GLU A 738 -21.95 84.35 46.24
C GLU A 738 -20.62 84.28 45.49
N PRO A 739 -19.89 83.15 45.56
CA PRO A 739 -18.54 83.12 45.04
C PRO A 739 -18.60 83.42 43.54
N GLN A 740 -17.72 84.32 43.08
CA GLN A 740 -17.60 84.66 41.65
C GLN A 740 -17.36 83.41 40.79
N PHE A 741 -16.78 82.36 41.39
CA PHE A 741 -16.54 81.07 40.75
C PHE A 741 -16.90 79.90 41.68
N PHE A 742 -17.55 78.88 41.15
CA PHE A 742 -17.66 77.56 41.77
C PHE A 742 -16.37 76.78 41.52
N SER A 743 -15.79 76.19 42.58
CA SER A 743 -14.61 75.33 42.42
C SER A 743 -15.06 73.88 42.26
N VAL A 744 -15.06 73.40 41.03
CA VAL A 744 -15.49 72.03 40.69
C VAL A 744 -14.41 71.29 39.92
N LYS A 745 -14.35 69.99 40.11
CA LYS A 745 -13.43 69.12 39.38
C LYS A 745 -13.95 68.92 37.95
N LYS A 746 -13.24 69.45 36.97
CA LYS A 746 -13.51 69.28 35.54
C LYS A 746 -12.73 68.08 35.02
N HIS A 747 -13.41 67.17 34.31
CA HIS A 747 -12.77 66.11 33.55
C HIS A 747 -13.07 66.32 32.08
N SER A 748 -12.01 66.52 31.28
CA SER A 748 -12.10 66.63 29.82
C SER A 748 -11.89 65.27 29.16
N PHE A 749 -12.56 65.04 28.05
CA PHE A 749 -12.50 63.79 27.31
C PHE A 749 -12.52 64.02 25.81
N THR A 750 -11.93 63.07 25.08
CA THR A 750 -12.08 62.95 23.62
C THR A 750 -12.63 61.57 23.30
N VAL A 751 -13.78 61.52 22.62
CA VAL A 751 -14.39 60.29 22.11
C VAL A 751 -14.20 60.23 20.60
N GLN A 752 -13.82 59.07 20.08
CA GLN A 752 -13.81 58.82 18.64
C GLN A 752 -14.73 57.65 18.32
N PHE A 753 -15.42 57.69 17.18
CA PHE A 753 -16.17 56.53 16.68
C PHE A 753 -16.19 56.51 15.15
N VAL A 754 -16.50 55.34 14.60
CA VAL A 754 -16.59 55.11 13.16
C VAL A 754 -18.01 55.38 12.69
N TRP A 755 -18.13 56.11 11.58
CA TRP A 755 -19.38 56.26 10.85
C TRP A 755 -19.22 55.84 9.40
N GLN A 756 -19.79 54.70 9.04
CA GLN A 756 -19.90 54.24 7.66
C GLN A 756 -21.29 54.59 7.13
N GLU A 757 -21.37 55.40 6.07
CA GLU A 757 -22.64 55.91 5.56
C GLU A 757 -23.60 54.78 5.14
N ASN A 758 -24.60 54.49 5.96
CA ASN A 758 -25.68 53.57 5.59
C ASN A 758 -26.94 54.36 5.22
N ARG A 759 -27.41 54.24 3.98
CA ARG A 759 -28.54 55.05 3.46
C ARG A 759 -29.86 54.54 4.03
N LEU A 760 -30.88 55.41 4.08
CA LEU A 760 -32.20 54.99 4.60
C LEU A 760 -32.77 53.84 3.77
N THR A 761 -32.71 53.94 2.45
CA THR A 761 -33.11 52.89 1.50
C THR A 761 -32.41 51.56 1.77
N THR A 762 -31.09 51.59 1.93
CA THR A 762 -30.27 50.39 2.23
C THR A 762 -30.66 49.77 3.58
N ARG A 763 -30.77 50.56 4.65
CA ARG A 763 -31.13 50.06 5.99
C ARG A 763 -32.52 49.43 6.05
N VAL A 764 -33.49 50.03 5.37
CA VAL A 764 -34.86 49.49 5.30
C VAL A 764 -34.86 48.16 4.56
N GLN A 765 -34.13 48.07 3.44
CA GLN A 765 -34.01 46.83 2.68
C GLN A 765 -33.29 45.73 3.47
N GLU A 766 -32.18 46.04 4.14
CA GLU A 766 -31.46 45.12 5.03
C GLU A 766 -32.36 44.61 6.16
N ARG A 767 -33.22 45.47 6.70
CA ARG A 767 -34.20 45.09 7.73
C ARG A 767 -35.26 44.13 7.18
N GLU A 768 -35.82 44.42 6.01
CA GLU A 768 -36.78 43.52 5.36
C GLU A 768 -36.17 42.15 5.03
N ASP A 769 -34.92 42.15 4.53
CA ASP A 769 -34.21 40.91 4.18
C ASP A 769 -33.87 40.10 5.44
N ARG A 770 -33.50 40.77 6.54
CA ARG A 770 -33.30 40.13 7.85
C ARG A 770 -34.60 39.54 8.40
N GLU A 771 -35.72 40.25 8.28
CA GLU A 771 -37.03 39.74 8.70
C GLU A 771 -37.45 38.52 7.87
N LYS A 772 -37.26 38.54 6.54
CA LYS A 772 -37.49 37.37 5.68
C LYS A 772 -36.58 36.21 6.05
N ALA A 773 -35.30 36.46 6.34
CA ALA A 773 -34.36 35.44 6.76
C ALA A 773 -34.75 34.81 8.11
N LEU A 774 -35.19 35.61 9.08
CA LEU A 774 -35.69 35.12 10.38
C LEU A 774 -36.97 34.31 10.23
N GLN A 775 -37.90 34.75 9.38
CA GLN A 775 -39.12 33.99 9.08
C GLN A 775 -38.79 32.65 8.40
N LYS A 776 -37.81 32.65 7.49
CA LYS A 776 -37.31 31.43 6.87
C LYS A 776 -36.65 30.50 7.90
N ALA A 777 -35.77 31.02 8.76
CA ALA A 777 -35.13 30.24 9.81
C ALA A 777 -36.14 29.67 10.81
N ALA A 778 -37.17 30.44 11.19
CA ALA A 778 -38.25 29.98 12.04
C ALA A 778 -39.10 28.90 11.34
N ALA A 779 -39.37 29.04 10.04
CA ALA A 779 -40.07 28.02 9.26
C ALA A 779 -39.24 26.73 9.13
N ASP A 780 -37.93 26.85 8.93
CA ASP A 780 -37.00 25.72 8.86
C ASP A 780 -36.88 25.01 10.23
N ALA A 781 -36.83 25.76 11.33
CA ALA A 781 -36.85 25.22 12.69
C ALA A 781 -38.18 24.53 13.03
N ALA A 782 -39.32 25.09 12.61
CA ALA A 782 -40.63 24.47 12.78
C ALA A 782 -40.77 23.18 11.95
N LYS A 783 -40.17 23.15 10.75
CA LYS A 783 -40.13 21.96 9.90
C LYS A 783 -39.26 20.85 10.51
N ALA A 784 -38.10 21.19 11.07
CA ALA A 784 -37.23 20.26 11.78
C ALA A 784 -37.91 19.65 13.02
N ALA A 785 -38.69 20.44 13.76
CA ALA A 785 -39.47 19.96 14.90
C ALA A 785 -40.61 19.01 14.49
N ALA A 786 -41.22 19.20 13.31
CA ALA A 786 -42.27 18.32 12.78
C ALA A 786 -41.74 16.96 12.27
N GLU A 787 -40.51 16.92 11.73
CA GLU A 787 -39.88 15.67 11.28
C GLU A 787 -39.45 14.74 12.43
N GLN A 788 -39.18 15.29 13.63
CA GLN A 788 -38.91 14.49 14.84
C GLN A 788 -40.17 13.85 15.46
N ALA A 789 -41.38 14.34 15.15
CA ALA A 789 -42.63 13.82 15.69
C ALA A 789 -43.28 12.70 14.84
N GLY A 790 -42.69 12.36 13.68
CA GLY A 790 -43.27 11.43 12.69
C GLY A 790 -42.83 9.96 12.78
N SER A 791 -42.03 9.57 13.78
CA SER A 791 -41.47 8.22 13.90
C SER A 791 -41.77 7.57 15.26
N ASP A 792 -42.99 7.04 15.44
CA ASP A 792 -43.27 5.93 16.37
C ASP A 792 -44.64 5.28 16.06
N PRO A 793 -44.72 3.94 15.81
CA PRO A 793 -45.99 3.23 15.68
C PRO A 793 -46.30 2.30 16.88
N ALA A 794 -47.60 2.04 17.09
CA ALA A 794 -48.25 0.91 17.81
C ALA A 794 -48.70 1.13 19.28
N THR A 795 -49.99 1.42 19.56
CA THR A 795 -51.20 0.55 19.86
C THR A 795 -51.54 0.39 21.37
N PRO A 796 -52.79 0.00 21.78
CA PRO A 796 -53.56 0.68 22.83
C PRO A 796 -53.88 -0.20 24.06
N ALA A 797 -54.40 0.39 25.15
CA ALA A 797 -55.08 -0.37 26.22
C ALA A 797 -56.08 0.51 26.99
N ALA A 798 -57.18 -0.13 27.40
CA ALA A 798 -58.41 0.43 27.93
C ALA A 798 -58.58 0.26 29.45
N GLY A 799 -59.57 0.97 30.02
CA GLY A 799 -60.19 0.77 31.35
C GLY A 799 -59.74 1.79 32.42
N ASP A 800 -60.56 2.35 33.30
CA ASP A 800 -61.95 2.09 33.70
C ASP A 800 -62.42 3.22 34.68
N ALA A 801 -63.75 3.45 34.75
CA ALA A 801 -64.55 4.05 35.84
C ALA A 801 -64.26 5.49 36.37
N SER A 802 -65.20 6.30 36.86
CA SER A 802 -66.68 6.45 36.86
C SER A 802 -67.02 7.65 37.76
N GLU A 803 -68.10 8.37 37.45
CA GLU A 803 -68.97 9.16 38.38
C GLU A 803 -68.43 10.48 38.99
N THR A 804 -68.83 11.64 38.44
CA THR A 804 -69.98 12.53 38.82
C THR A 804 -69.73 13.45 40.02
N GLU A 805 -69.77 14.78 39.79
CA GLU A 805 -70.56 15.74 40.59
C GLU A 805 -70.65 17.14 39.92
N GLU A 806 -71.91 17.58 39.76
CA GLU A 806 -72.53 18.94 39.78
C GLU A 806 -71.85 20.15 39.08
N GLY A 807 -72.52 21.05 38.35
CA GLY A 807 -73.93 21.36 38.03
C GLY A 807 -73.94 22.78 37.43
N SER A 808 -74.46 23.04 36.23
CA SER A 808 -75.86 23.34 35.87
C SER A 808 -75.96 23.63 34.37
#